data_AF-A0A3D2U0X2-F1
#
_entry.id   AF-A0A3D2U0X2-F1
#
_cell.length_a   1.000
_cell.length_b   1.000
_cell.length_c   1.000
_cell.angle_alpha   90.00
_cell.angle_beta   90.00
_cell.angle_gamma   90.00
#
_symmetry.space_group_name_H-M   'P 1'
#
loop_
_entity.id
_entity.type
_entity.pdbx_description
1 polymer ?
#
loop_
_entity_poly.entity_id
_entity_poly.type
_entity_poly.pdbx_seq_one_letter_code
_entity_poly.pdbx_strand_id
1 'polypeptide(L)'
;MSRNDETNWPDSETIRMRIVNSLVVVLWCWFGAMLAVADEPEPGQVAMPARGICAHRGASDTHPENTIKAFREAIRLGAQMIEFDVALSRDGQLVLMHDSTVDRTTNGKGPVSQLTLAELKKLDAGTFKAKHFGGEQVPTLDEALAMMPENIWLNVHLKEVPGQAEKLAEQVTGRIVAHRRLHQAFLACGARAAAAARRADARIKICNMERQANSRKYVDETIANKNTFIQLLGGETVDPAHTRLLKQHRVRINYCCANEAGKVARLFEAGVEFPLVDRVREMVAVAEQQGVARLLPVYRSRLKHKGLKTPLATLLEQRALGKGAANQGVALGKTHNFSSNARTICRFDKNWKLIEQKTIRIEGVNHFGAIDYHDGFLWAGLLHGPEGNKYDKTLDRGKVAKIRASDLSVVRTWDITKDLTWIDPVCFDGTHLWVGDLRDLGIHRYRFEGDRIVRDGTFRYPGGMHFSQGVRIAGGKLYSIHTFGSMDGLFEFNLPATLDKTVQQPTRVWEIAETRMHLEGFDFVPGHPDQIWHSQGGQVDRYRLDGFKDLAVTSPQRSLFPVVLRQEPGTRVRVTDLGAVADGKTDCLAAIHKAIARAAAAGGGTVVFPAAKQPYLVSGTIRVEASGVTLSGPDATIKLADGAANGTKGERTTASQVHVVLVSGKPGKPVEDVEIRGLTVDANIYHQKDYYNPRAIVIEHGHRVKVRNVTILRPFVGLDIGAGSSDCEARGCVIEDWLEDGFDASGDADKGSGAITTNIRFIDCHARNAPKSTGNAWEIEDGVRHIRVVNCSVTNVPRGNAFGLRNHWKDGPVDISRDIQLRGVRIEKVGGKYGIYSHSAPRDRFPRNRVLDVSLYDVRCPAPVMLAGPLGSVRVVGGHYG
;
A
#
# COMPACT_ATOMS: atom_id res chain seq x y z
N MET A 1 38.68 69.69 23.59
CA MET A 1 38.11 70.43 24.73
C MET A 1 36.76 69.80 25.01
N SER A 2 36.70 68.82 25.92
CA SER A 2 36.36 68.97 27.35
C SER A 2 34.89 69.32 27.58
N ARG A 3 34.17 68.37 28.21
CA ARG A 3 33.25 68.50 29.38
C ARG A 3 32.22 69.66 29.37
N ASN A 4 30.99 69.56 29.84
CA ASN A 4 30.11 68.53 30.41
C ASN A 4 28.76 69.26 30.66
N ASP A 5 27.75 68.52 31.15
CA ASP A 5 26.52 68.99 31.84
C ASP A 5 25.33 69.31 30.90
N GLU A 6 24.10 68.84 31.11
CA GLU A 6 23.45 68.45 32.36
C GLU A 6 22.23 67.52 32.09
N THR A 7 21.98 66.63 33.05
CA THR A 7 20.89 65.66 33.13
C THR A 7 19.54 66.29 33.50
N ASN A 8 18.44 65.82 32.89
CA ASN A 8 17.08 66.02 33.42
C ASN A 8 16.30 64.69 33.35
N TRP A 9 16.05 64.07 34.51
CA TRP A 9 15.24 62.85 34.64
C TRP A 9 13.80 63.21 35.09
N PRO A 10 12.75 62.56 34.57
CA PRO A 10 11.38 62.85 34.98
C PRO A 10 11.00 62.19 36.31
N ASP A 11 10.06 62.86 36.97
CA ASP A 11 9.58 62.69 38.33
C ASP A 11 9.03 61.29 38.67
N SER A 12 9.25 60.86 39.91
CA SER A 12 9.03 59.48 40.38
C SER A 12 7.55 59.07 40.45
N GLU A 13 6.63 60.03 40.55
CA GLU A 13 5.18 59.77 40.51
C GLU A 13 4.68 59.45 39.10
N THR A 14 5.25 60.05 38.05
CA THR A 14 4.83 59.82 36.67
C THR A 14 5.25 58.42 36.19
N ILE A 15 6.36 57.90 36.71
CA ILE A 15 6.83 56.53 36.46
C ILE A 15 5.96 55.52 37.21
N ARG A 16 5.57 55.80 38.46
CA ARG A 16 4.68 54.92 39.24
C ARG A 16 3.29 54.80 38.62
N MET A 17 2.71 55.90 38.13
CA MET A 17 1.37 55.87 37.51
C MET A 17 1.37 55.16 36.15
N ARG A 18 2.46 55.23 35.37
CA ARG A 18 2.64 54.46 34.13
C ARG A 18 2.86 52.97 34.41
N ILE A 19 3.63 52.60 35.43
CA ILE A 19 3.84 51.20 35.81
C ILE A 19 2.53 50.57 36.33
N VAL A 20 1.74 51.29 37.13
CA VAL A 20 0.45 50.78 37.63
C VAL A 20 -0.58 50.64 36.49
N ASN A 21 -0.68 51.59 35.57
CA ASN A 21 -1.59 51.46 34.43
C ASN A 21 -1.14 50.39 33.42
N SER A 22 0.17 50.19 33.22
CA SER A 22 0.68 49.08 32.40
C SER A 22 0.47 47.73 33.08
N LEU A 23 0.57 47.63 34.41
CA LEU A 23 0.27 46.40 35.15
C LEU A 23 -1.22 46.07 35.14
N VAL A 24 -2.12 47.05 35.23
CA VAL A 24 -3.58 46.83 35.16
C VAL A 24 -4.02 46.39 33.76
N VAL A 25 -3.43 46.93 32.70
CA VAL A 25 -3.70 46.50 31.32
C VAL A 25 -3.14 45.09 31.05
N VAL A 26 -1.94 44.76 31.56
CA VAL A 26 -1.39 43.39 31.45
C VAL A 26 -2.19 42.40 32.29
N LEU A 27 -2.68 42.78 33.47
CA LEU A 27 -3.58 41.96 34.30
C LEU A 27 -4.96 41.79 33.67
N TRP A 28 -5.50 42.78 32.96
CA TRP A 28 -6.75 42.63 32.18
C TRP A 28 -6.57 41.76 30.94
N CYS A 29 -5.42 41.82 30.26
CA CYS A 29 -5.09 40.89 29.18
C CYS A 29 -4.88 39.46 29.70
N TRP A 30 -4.35 39.28 30.91
CA TRP A 30 -4.22 37.98 31.55
C TRP A 30 -5.54 37.43 32.11
N PHE A 31 -6.42 38.26 32.68
CA PHE A 31 -7.75 37.83 33.14
C PHE A 31 -8.74 37.60 31.98
N GLY A 32 -8.65 38.41 30.91
CA GLY A 32 -9.39 38.17 29.67
C GLY A 32 -8.96 36.88 28.95
N ALA A 33 -7.69 36.50 29.08
CA ALA A 33 -7.18 35.21 28.58
C ALA A 33 -7.53 34.02 29.50
N MET A 34 -7.75 34.22 30.80
CA MET A 34 -8.20 33.16 31.71
C MET A 34 -9.71 32.89 31.68
N LEU A 35 -10.54 33.85 31.26
CA LEU A 35 -12.00 33.66 31.12
C LEU A 35 -12.46 33.36 29.68
N ALA A 36 -11.51 33.23 28.75
CA ALA A 36 -11.73 32.68 27.43
C ALA A 36 -10.81 31.48 27.20
N VAL A 37 -10.79 30.53 28.13
CA VAL A 37 -10.58 29.13 27.74
C VAL A 37 -11.88 28.68 27.08
N ALA A 38 -12.09 29.14 25.84
CA ALA A 38 -12.77 28.29 24.90
C ALA A 38 -11.87 27.06 24.80
N ASP A 39 -12.37 25.90 25.22
CA ASP A 39 -11.71 24.62 25.00
C ASP A 39 -11.23 24.61 23.53
N GLU A 40 -9.93 24.79 23.32
CA GLU A 40 -9.36 24.43 22.02
C GLU A 40 -9.62 22.93 21.89
N PRO A 41 -10.24 22.46 20.79
CA PRO A 41 -10.58 21.07 20.64
C PRO A 41 -9.31 20.24 20.74
N GLU A 42 -9.28 19.29 21.67
CA GLU A 42 -8.23 18.28 21.78
C GLU A 42 -7.84 17.76 20.38
N PRO A 43 -6.54 17.64 20.06
CA PRO A 43 -6.09 17.16 18.75
C PRO A 43 -6.76 15.82 18.40
N GLY A 44 -7.70 15.85 17.46
CA GLY A 44 -8.47 14.69 17.02
C GLY A 44 -9.96 14.66 17.40
N GLN A 45 -10.57 15.76 17.86
CA GLN A 45 -12.03 15.89 17.85
C GLN A 45 -12.56 16.12 16.43
N VAL A 46 -13.46 15.25 15.98
CA VAL A 46 -14.12 15.40 14.68
C VAL A 46 -15.21 16.46 14.80
N ALA A 47 -15.04 17.57 14.08
CA ALA A 47 -16.01 18.65 14.05
C ALA A 47 -17.36 18.20 13.46
N MET A 48 -18.44 18.83 13.90
CA MET A 48 -19.75 18.60 13.30
C MET A 48 -19.76 19.00 11.82
N PRO A 49 -20.32 18.17 10.93
CA PRO A 49 -20.58 18.59 9.56
C PRO A 49 -21.40 19.88 9.53
N ALA A 50 -21.12 20.77 8.58
CA ALA A 50 -21.90 22.02 8.43
C ALA A 50 -23.36 21.72 8.07
N ARG A 51 -23.58 20.67 7.27
CA ARG A 51 -24.89 20.12 6.88
C ARG A 51 -24.70 18.70 6.38
N GLY A 52 -25.78 17.94 6.26
CA GLY A 52 -25.77 16.59 5.71
C GLY A 52 -27.09 15.86 5.85
N ILE A 53 -27.08 14.57 5.59
CA ILE A 53 -28.23 13.70 5.73
C ILE A 53 -28.22 13.04 7.11
N CYS A 54 -29.36 13.05 7.78
CA CYS A 54 -29.63 12.22 8.95
C CYS A 54 -30.43 10.98 8.52
N ALA A 55 -29.84 9.80 8.66
CA ALA A 55 -30.49 8.54 8.36
C ALA A 55 -31.49 8.19 9.47
N HIS A 56 -32.78 8.28 9.17
CA HIS A 56 -33.87 8.09 10.12
C HIS A 56 -34.01 6.59 10.46
N ARG A 57 -33.74 6.23 11.72
CA ARG A 57 -33.66 4.84 12.21
C ARG A 57 -32.67 3.97 11.43
N GLY A 58 -31.62 4.58 10.88
CA GLY A 58 -30.70 3.98 9.92
C GLY A 58 -31.19 4.07 8.47
N ALA A 59 -30.73 3.17 7.59
CA ALA A 59 -31.21 3.09 6.21
C ALA A 59 -32.57 2.37 6.09
N SER A 60 -33.56 2.87 6.83
CA SER A 60 -34.85 2.22 7.11
C SER A 60 -35.70 1.91 5.86
N ASP A 61 -35.47 2.60 4.74
CA ASP A 61 -36.12 2.29 3.46
C ASP A 61 -35.70 0.92 2.90
N THR A 62 -34.44 0.52 3.09
CA THR A 62 -33.89 -0.72 2.51
C THR A 62 -33.57 -1.80 3.55
N HIS A 63 -33.37 -1.42 4.82
CA HIS A 63 -32.97 -2.32 5.90
C HIS A 63 -33.96 -2.23 7.08
N PRO A 64 -34.03 -3.25 7.96
CA PRO A 64 -34.95 -3.22 9.11
C PRO A 64 -34.57 -2.07 10.05
N GLU A 65 -35.51 -1.17 10.32
CA GLU A 65 -35.29 0.04 11.14
C GLU A 65 -34.75 -0.27 12.55
N ASN A 66 -33.94 0.64 13.12
CA ASN A 66 -33.36 0.50 14.46
C ASN A 66 -32.52 -0.78 14.68
N THR A 67 -31.93 -1.34 13.61
CA THR A 67 -31.05 -2.50 13.68
C THR A 67 -29.58 -2.16 13.36
N ILE A 68 -28.65 -3.02 13.80
CA ILE A 68 -27.22 -2.90 13.47
C ILE A 68 -27.02 -2.93 11.95
N LYS A 69 -27.78 -3.75 11.21
CA LYS A 69 -27.74 -3.78 9.75
C LYS A 69 -28.14 -2.45 9.11
N ALA A 70 -29.21 -1.80 9.59
CA ALA A 70 -29.62 -0.50 9.05
C ALA A 70 -28.59 0.61 9.32
N PHE A 71 -27.93 0.59 10.48
CA PHE A 71 -26.87 1.56 10.79
C PHE A 71 -25.62 1.34 9.93
N ARG A 72 -25.21 0.08 9.74
CA ARG A 72 -24.10 -0.27 8.84
C ARG A 72 -24.36 0.21 7.42
N GLU A 73 -25.58 0.04 6.90
CA GLU A 73 -25.91 0.56 5.57
C GLU A 73 -25.89 2.09 5.53
N ALA A 74 -26.41 2.78 6.55
CA ALA A 74 -26.36 4.25 6.60
C ALA A 74 -24.92 4.79 6.62
N ILE A 75 -24.02 4.14 7.37
CA ILE A 75 -22.58 4.44 7.37
C ILE A 75 -21.98 4.19 5.99
N ARG A 76 -22.26 3.04 5.36
CA ARG A 76 -21.75 2.69 4.02
C ARG A 76 -22.22 3.68 2.96
N LEU A 77 -23.45 4.17 3.08
CA LEU A 77 -24.00 5.18 2.17
C LEU A 77 -23.38 6.57 2.38
N GLY A 78 -22.70 6.81 3.50
CA GLY A 78 -21.99 8.05 3.79
C GLY A 78 -22.88 9.12 4.43
N ALA A 79 -23.90 8.73 5.19
CA ALA A 79 -24.72 9.66 5.96
C ALA A 79 -23.88 10.37 7.04
N GLN A 80 -24.16 11.66 7.28
CA GLN A 80 -23.45 12.48 8.27
C GLN A 80 -23.95 12.25 9.70
N MET A 81 -25.20 11.79 9.83
CA MET A 81 -25.86 11.57 11.10
C MET A 81 -26.76 10.34 10.99
N ILE A 82 -26.93 9.62 12.08
CA ILE A 82 -27.93 8.55 12.23
C ILE A 82 -28.84 8.93 13.40
N GLU A 83 -30.13 8.85 13.15
CA GLU A 83 -31.14 8.88 14.20
C GLU A 83 -31.53 7.45 14.57
N PHE A 84 -31.77 7.23 15.86
CA PHE A 84 -32.31 5.98 16.37
C PHE A 84 -33.04 6.21 17.69
N ASP A 85 -33.96 5.31 17.98
CA ASP A 85 -34.92 5.42 19.07
C ASP A 85 -34.52 4.55 20.26
N VAL A 86 -34.51 5.09 21.47
CA VAL A 86 -34.16 4.35 22.69
C VAL A 86 -35.36 4.24 23.63
N ALA A 87 -35.65 3.01 24.07
CA ALA A 87 -36.69 2.69 25.03
C ALA A 87 -36.14 1.86 26.21
N LEU A 88 -36.88 1.82 27.31
CA LEU A 88 -36.60 0.95 28.47
C LEU A 88 -37.36 -0.37 28.35
N SER A 89 -36.64 -1.48 28.56
CA SER A 89 -37.22 -2.81 28.79
C SER A 89 -37.77 -2.95 30.22
N ARG A 90 -38.47 -4.05 30.51
CA ARG A 90 -39.00 -4.37 31.85
C ARG A 90 -37.93 -4.38 32.94
N ASP A 91 -36.76 -4.92 32.63
CA ASP A 91 -35.58 -4.99 33.50
C ASP A 91 -34.68 -3.74 33.42
N GLY A 92 -35.19 -2.65 32.83
CA GLY A 92 -34.54 -1.35 32.80
C GLY A 92 -33.29 -1.29 31.91
N GLN A 93 -33.18 -2.17 30.91
CA GLN A 93 -32.14 -2.13 29.90
C GLN A 93 -32.55 -1.21 28.74
N LEU A 94 -31.56 -0.58 28.10
CA LEU A 94 -31.78 0.34 26.99
C LEU A 94 -31.76 -0.41 25.66
N VAL A 95 -32.91 -0.46 24.99
CA VAL A 95 -33.09 -1.16 23.70
C VAL A 95 -33.48 -0.18 22.60
N LEU A 96 -33.14 -0.52 21.36
CA LEU A 96 -33.48 0.29 20.21
C LEU A 96 -34.81 -0.13 19.60
N MET A 97 -35.82 0.73 19.72
CA MET A 97 -37.17 0.48 19.23
C MET A 97 -37.93 1.79 19.10
N HIS A 98 -38.58 1.99 17.96
CA HIS A 98 -39.42 3.17 17.75
C HIS A 98 -40.76 3.07 18.47
N ASP A 99 -41.45 1.95 18.28
CA ASP A 99 -42.82 1.77 18.74
C ASP A 99 -42.84 1.36 20.23
N SER A 100 -43.97 1.63 20.91
CA SER A 100 -44.16 1.18 22.29
C SER A 100 -44.35 -0.34 22.41
N THR A 101 -44.67 -1.02 21.31
CA THR A 101 -44.83 -2.47 21.21
C THR A 101 -43.88 -3.06 20.17
N VAL A 102 -43.62 -4.37 20.26
CA VAL A 102 -42.71 -5.07 19.33
C VAL A 102 -43.42 -5.58 18.07
N ASP A 103 -44.74 -5.43 17.99
CA ASP A 103 -45.64 -6.13 17.06
C ASP A 103 -45.35 -5.85 15.57
N ARG A 104 -44.99 -4.61 15.21
CA ARG A 104 -44.82 -4.20 13.81
C ARG A 104 -43.48 -4.66 13.23
N THR A 105 -42.42 -4.61 14.03
CA THR A 105 -41.03 -4.74 13.58
C THR A 105 -40.39 -6.04 14.03
N THR A 106 -41.13 -6.93 14.70
CA THR A 106 -40.61 -8.23 15.14
C THR A 106 -41.63 -9.35 14.96
N ASN A 107 -41.23 -10.58 15.26
CA ASN A 107 -42.12 -11.74 15.37
C ASN A 107 -42.79 -11.90 16.75
N GLY A 108 -42.58 -10.96 17.68
CA GLY A 108 -43.16 -10.96 19.03
C GLY A 108 -44.48 -10.18 19.11
N LYS A 109 -45.05 -10.11 20.32
CA LYS A 109 -46.18 -9.23 20.64
C LYS A 109 -46.05 -8.61 22.02
N GLY A 110 -46.60 -7.42 22.18
CA GLY A 110 -46.78 -6.74 23.46
C GLY A 110 -45.84 -5.55 23.69
N PRO A 111 -46.01 -4.83 24.82
CA PRO A 111 -45.24 -3.63 25.12
C PRO A 111 -43.77 -3.93 25.39
N VAL A 112 -42.88 -3.09 24.87
CA VAL A 112 -41.43 -3.18 25.14
C VAL A 112 -41.15 -3.13 26.65
N SER A 113 -41.89 -2.28 27.37
CA SER A 113 -41.77 -2.10 28.83
C SER A 113 -42.21 -3.33 29.65
N GLN A 114 -42.78 -4.37 29.02
CA GLN A 114 -43.18 -5.62 29.68
C GLN A 114 -42.28 -6.80 29.35
N LEU A 115 -41.29 -6.62 28.47
CA LEU A 115 -40.33 -7.64 28.07
C LEU A 115 -38.95 -7.33 28.64
N THR A 116 -38.23 -8.33 29.12
CA THR A 116 -36.81 -8.24 29.51
C THR A 116 -35.91 -8.19 28.29
N LEU A 117 -34.67 -7.74 28.46
CA LEU A 117 -33.68 -7.80 27.39
C LEU A 117 -33.50 -9.23 26.85
N ALA A 118 -33.49 -10.23 27.73
CA ALA A 118 -33.36 -11.64 27.34
C ALA A 118 -34.53 -12.14 26.48
N GLU A 119 -35.75 -11.65 26.72
CA GLU A 119 -36.92 -11.94 25.88
C GLU A 119 -36.83 -11.20 24.54
N LEU A 120 -36.48 -9.91 24.56
CA LEU A 120 -36.33 -9.09 23.36
C LEU A 120 -35.24 -9.61 22.41
N LYS A 121 -34.12 -10.10 22.94
CA LYS A 121 -33.01 -10.69 22.16
C LYS A 121 -33.37 -11.97 21.42
N LYS A 122 -34.47 -12.64 21.79
CA LYS A 122 -34.97 -13.84 21.09
C LYS A 122 -35.86 -13.50 19.90
N LEU A 123 -36.31 -12.26 19.78
CA LEU A 123 -37.18 -11.81 18.70
C LEU A 123 -36.38 -11.61 17.41
N ASP A 124 -37.01 -11.94 16.28
CA ASP A 124 -36.52 -11.62 14.95
C ASP A 124 -37.02 -10.23 14.57
N ALA A 125 -36.10 -9.27 14.52
CA ALA A 125 -36.31 -7.88 14.14
C ALA A 125 -35.95 -7.59 12.67
N GLY A 126 -35.88 -8.61 11.81
CA GLY A 126 -35.43 -8.49 10.42
C GLY A 126 -36.43 -8.96 9.37
N THR A 127 -37.11 -10.07 9.65
CA THR A 127 -38.00 -10.77 8.70
C THR A 127 -39.18 -9.90 8.25
N PHE A 128 -39.65 -8.98 9.09
CA PHE A 128 -40.72 -8.02 8.73
C PHE A 128 -40.31 -7.13 7.54
N LYS A 129 -39.01 -6.84 7.39
CA LYS A 129 -38.49 -6.04 6.29
C LYS A 129 -38.29 -6.90 5.04
N ALA A 130 -37.59 -8.02 5.19
CA ALA A 130 -37.42 -9.03 4.14
C ALA A 130 -36.87 -10.34 4.72
N LYS A 131 -37.22 -11.47 4.11
CA LYS A 131 -36.80 -12.81 4.56
C LYS A 131 -35.28 -12.97 4.74
N HIS A 132 -34.47 -12.34 3.89
CA HIS A 132 -33.01 -12.45 3.97
C HIS A 132 -32.38 -11.71 5.15
N PHE A 133 -33.15 -10.87 5.86
CA PHE A 133 -32.74 -10.26 7.11
C PHE A 133 -33.08 -11.10 8.34
N GLY A 134 -33.67 -12.29 8.17
CA GLY A 134 -34.06 -13.15 9.27
C GLY A 134 -32.93 -13.43 10.27
N GLY A 135 -33.29 -13.52 11.53
CA GLY A 135 -32.37 -13.67 12.66
C GLY A 135 -31.72 -12.36 13.14
N GLU A 136 -32.05 -11.21 12.57
CA GLU A 136 -31.64 -9.93 13.15
C GLU A 136 -32.26 -9.75 14.54
N GLN A 137 -31.48 -9.34 15.53
CA GLN A 137 -31.95 -9.14 16.91
C GLN A 137 -32.27 -7.67 17.17
N VAL A 138 -33.14 -7.42 18.16
CA VAL A 138 -33.31 -6.09 18.74
C VAL A 138 -31.99 -5.62 19.38
N PRO A 139 -31.39 -4.51 18.94
CA PRO A 139 -30.13 -4.03 19.52
C PRO A 139 -30.35 -3.32 20.86
N THR A 140 -29.31 -3.35 21.69
CA THR A 140 -29.13 -2.46 22.83
C THR A 140 -28.48 -1.15 22.41
N LEU A 141 -28.61 -0.11 23.23
CA LEU A 141 -27.85 1.13 23.02
C LEU A 141 -26.34 0.88 23.01
N ASP A 142 -25.83 -0.03 23.85
CA ASP A 142 -24.40 -0.31 23.94
C ASP A 142 -23.83 -0.93 22.67
N GLU A 143 -24.57 -1.86 22.05
CA GLU A 143 -24.19 -2.46 20.76
C GLU A 143 -24.17 -1.41 19.65
N ALA A 144 -25.15 -0.49 19.63
CA ALA A 144 -25.16 0.60 18.67
C ALA A 144 -23.98 1.57 18.91
N LEU A 145 -23.78 2.07 20.13
CA LEU A 145 -22.67 2.97 20.45
C LEU A 145 -21.31 2.32 20.22
N ALA A 146 -21.18 1.00 20.40
CA ALA A 146 -19.98 0.23 20.10
C ALA A 146 -19.59 0.31 18.62
N MET A 147 -20.54 0.13 17.71
CA MET A 147 -20.24 0.02 16.27
C MET A 147 -20.11 1.35 15.53
N MET A 148 -20.61 2.46 16.10
CA MET A 148 -20.63 3.75 15.41
C MET A 148 -19.21 4.29 15.16
N PRO A 149 -18.93 4.88 13.99
CA PRO A 149 -17.73 5.71 13.75
C PRO A 149 -17.59 6.89 14.73
N GLU A 150 -16.39 7.43 14.86
CA GLU A 150 -15.98 8.64 15.61
C GLU A 150 -16.43 9.96 14.97
N ASN A 151 -16.96 9.94 13.75
CA ASN A 151 -17.34 11.13 13.01
C ASN A 151 -18.79 11.12 12.49
N ILE A 152 -19.58 10.09 12.83
CA ILE A 152 -21.01 10.09 12.53
C ILE A 152 -21.77 10.63 13.73
N TRP A 153 -22.64 11.61 13.48
CA TRP A 153 -23.43 12.20 14.55
C TRP A 153 -24.59 11.31 14.95
N LEU A 154 -24.89 11.28 16.24
CA LEU A 154 -25.91 10.41 16.83
C LEU A 154 -27.06 11.28 17.34
N ASN A 155 -28.18 11.23 16.63
CA ASN A 155 -29.45 11.79 17.08
C ASN A 155 -30.18 10.71 17.89
N VAL A 156 -30.03 10.75 19.22
CA VAL A 156 -30.57 9.72 20.11
C VAL A 156 -31.95 10.14 20.59
N HIS A 157 -32.99 9.60 19.96
CA HIS A 157 -34.37 9.93 20.26
C HIS A 157 -34.88 9.12 21.45
N LEU A 158 -35.32 9.80 22.52
CA LEU A 158 -35.83 9.14 23.71
C LEU A 158 -37.33 8.84 23.56
N LYS A 159 -37.72 7.56 23.67
CA LYS A 159 -39.12 7.16 23.77
C LYS A 159 -39.60 7.30 25.21
N GLU A 160 -39.99 8.53 25.53
CA GLU A 160 -40.47 8.91 26.84
C GLU A 160 -41.83 8.26 27.16
N VAL A 161 -41.85 7.45 28.21
CA VAL A 161 -43.08 6.94 28.83
C VAL A 161 -43.34 7.74 30.11
N PRO A 162 -44.59 8.10 30.42
CA PRO A 162 -44.92 8.79 31.67
C PRO A 162 -44.29 8.12 32.90
N GLY A 163 -43.64 8.92 33.74
CA GLY A 163 -42.95 8.43 34.95
C GLY A 163 -41.55 7.85 34.73
N GLN A 164 -41.08 7.67 33.48
CA GLN A 164 -39.77 7.09 33.18
C GLN A 164 -38.83 7.99 32.36
N ALA A 165 -39.32 9.13 31.87
CA ALA A 165 -38.55 10.06 31.03
C ALA A 165 -37.20 10.47 31.62
N GLU A 166 -37.15 10.84 32.91
CA GLU A 166 -35.91 11.26 33.59
C GLU A 166 -34.92 10.10 33.72
N LYS A 167 -35.40 8.93 34.16
CA LYS A 167 -34.59 7.71 34.27
C LYS A 167 -33.98 7.32 32.93
N LEU A 168 -34.79 7.33 31.86
CA LEU A 168 -34.33 7.04 30.50
C LEU A 168 -33.22 8.03 30.09
N ALA A 169 -33.44 9.34 30.27
CA ALA A 169 -32.48 10.36 29.90
C ALA A 169 -31.15 10.27 30.68
N GLU A 170 -31.21 10.01 31.99
CA GLU A 170 -30.03 9.85 32.84
C GLU A 170 -29.24 8.59 32.45
N GLN A 171 -29.92 7.46 32.20
CA GLN A 171 -29.24 6.23 31.77
C GLN A 171 -28.60 6.37 30.39
N VAL A 172 -29.32 6.93 29.40
CA VAL A 172 -28.79 7.15 28.05
C VAL A 172 -27.59 8.09 28.08
N THR A 173 -27.66 9.18 28.86
CA THR A 173 -26.53 10.09 29.06
C THR A 173 -25.34 9.36 29.67
N GLY A 174 -25.57 8.55 30.71
CA GLY A 174 -24.54 7.73 31.34
C GLY A 174 -23.86 6.77 30.35
N ARG A 175 -24.62 6.13 29.45
CA ARG A 175 -24.05 5.26 28.40
C ARG A 175 -23.25 6.05 27.36
N ILE A 176 -23.74 7.20 26.91
CA ILE A 176 -23.01 8.10 26.01
C ILE A 176 -21.66 8.53 26.62
N VAL A 177 -21.65 8.88 27.91
CA VAL A 177 -20.42 9.23 28.64
C VAL A 177 -19.49 8.01 28.74
N ALA A 178 -20.02 6.85 29.14
CA ALA A 178 -19.24 5.62 29.29
C ALA A 178 -18.58 5.18 27.97
N HIS A 179 -19.29 5.34 26.84
CA HIS A 179 -18.79 5.06 25.50
C HIS A 179 -17.99 6.21 24.86
N ARG A 180 -17.76 7.32 25.60
CA ARG A 180 -17.03 8.50 25.13
C ARG A 180 -17.62 9.10 23.84
N ARG A 181 -18.95 9.26 23.80
CA ARG A 181 -19.70 9.75 22.64
C ARG A 181 -20.23 11.18 22.76
N LEU A 182 -19.90 11.90 23.83
CA LEU A 182 -20.33 13.30 24.03
C LEU A 182 -19.92 14.26 22.89
N HIS A 183 -18.82 13.96 22.19
CA HIS A 183 -18.37 14.79 21.07
C HIS A 183 -19.33 14.73 19.87
N GLN A 184 -20.04 13.62 19.68
CA GLN A 184 -20.85 13.35 18.48
C GLN A 184 -22.31 13.00 18.75
N ALA A 185 -22.78 13.04 20.00
CA ALA A 185 -24.15 12.66 20.35
C ALA A 185 -24.96 13.84 20.90
N PHE A 186 -26.27 13.81 20.66
CA PHE A 186 -27.25 14.65 21.32
C PHE A 186 -28.54 13.87 21.55
N LEU A 187 -29.32 14.30 22.54
CA LEU A 187 -30.60 13.67 22.86
C LEU A 187 -31.75 14.46 22.24
N ALA A 188 -32.60 13.81 21.46
CA ALA A 188 -33.89 14.34 21.03
C ALA A 188 -34.95 13.94 22.06
N CYS A 189 -35.39 14.91 22.86
CA CYS A 189 -36.33 14.69 23.96
C CYS A 189 -37.07 15.97 24.39
N GLY A 190 -38.11 15.79 25.20
CA GLY A 190 -38.84 16.87 25.86
C GLY A 190 -38.04 17.53 26.98
N ALA A 191 -38.53 18.67 27.46
CA ALA A 191 -37.85 19.53 28.43
C ALA A 191 -37.56 18.82 29.76
N ARG A 192 -38.47 17.92 30.19
CA ARG A 192 -38.28 17.14 31.42
C ARG A 192 -37.10 16.18 31.33
N ALA A 193 -37.03 15.40 30.26
CA ALA A 193 -35.89 14.52 29.98
C ALA A 193 -34.60 15.31 29.74
N ALA A 194 -34.67 16.45 29.03
CA ALA A 194 -33.52 17.31 28.80
C ALA A 194 -32.91 17.86 30.10
N ALA A 195 -33.75 18.27 31.06
CA ALA A 195 -33.29 18.70 32.38
C ALA A 195 -32.57 17.57 33.12
N ALA A 196 -33.11 16.34 33.09
CA ALA A 196 -32.50 15.17 33.70
C ALA A 196 -31.16 14.80 33.06
N ALA A 197 -31.07 14.81 31.72
CA ALA A 197 -29.83 14.57 31.00
C ALA A 197 -28.72 15.57 31.38
N ARG A 198 -29.05 16.86 31.47
CA ARG A 198 -28.11 17.92 31.87
C ARG A 198 -27.64 17.80 33.33
N ARG A 199 -28.50 17.28 34.22
CA ARG A 199 -28.08 16.93 35.59
C ARG A 199 -27.08 15.78 35.60
N ALA A 200 -27.28 14.78 34.74
CA ALA A 200 -26.36 13.64 34.61
C ALA A 200 -25.00 14.05 34.01
N ASP A 201 -24.99 14.86 32.95
CA ASP A 201 -23.78 15.49 32.42
C ASP A 201 -24.14 16.79 31.68
N ALA A 202 -23.66 17.93 32.18
CA ALA A 202 -24.00 19.24 31.63
C ALA A 202 -23.48 19.47 30.19
N ARG A 203 -22.55 18.64 29.69
CA ARG A 203 -22.00 18.74 28.32
C ARG A 203 -22.90 18.09 27.27
N ILE A 204 -23.92 17.33 27.67
CA ILE A 204 -24.82 16.67 26.72
C ILE A 204 -25.59 17.71 25.89
N LYS A 205 -25.56 17.53 24.58
CA LYS A 205 -26.30 18.38 23.64
C LYS A 205 -27.76 17.91 23.58
N ILE A 206 -28.68 18.86 23.43
CA ILE A 206 -30.12 18.57 23.39
C ILE A 206 -30.71 19.06 22.07
N CYS A 207 -31.52 18.20 21.44
CA CYS A 207 -32.48 18.55 20.41
C CYS A 207 -33.86 18.71 21.04
N ASN A 208 -34.43 19.90 20.89
CA ASN A 208 -35.77 20.17 21.36
C ASN A 208 -36.77 19.29 20.59
N MET A 209 -37.71 18.69 21.32
CA MET A 209 -38.82 17.88 20.80
C MET A 209 -40.18 18.27 21.41
N GLU A 210 -40.24 19.34 22.22
CA GLU A 210 -41.48 19.81 22.90
C GLU A 210 -42.62 20.12 21.92
N ARG A 211 -42.24 20.56 20.72
CA ARG A 211 -43.12 20.88 19.59
C ARG A 211 -42.34 20.48 18.35
N GLN A 212 -42.99 20.28 17.22
CA GLN A 212 -42.26 20.05 15.97
C GLN A 212 -42.76 20.95 14.84
N ALA A 213 -43.84 21.70 15.08
CA ALA A 213 -44.37 22.66 14.12
C ALA A 213 -43.41 23.82 13.89
N ASN A 214 -43.33 24.28 12.64
CA ASN A 214 -42.56 25.46 12.28
C ASN A 214 -43.24 26.75 12.77
N SER A 215 -42.95 27.15 14.01
CA SER A 215 -43.58 28.31 14.65
C SER A 215 -42.57 29.15 15.43
N ARG A 216 -42.81 30.46 15.50
CA ARG A 216 -41.97 31.39 16.25
C ARG A 216 -41.84 31.02 17.73
N LYS A 217 -42.95 30.62 18.36
CA LYS A 217 -42.97 30.16 19.75
C LYS A 217 -41.98 29.02 19.98
N TYR A 218 -41.95 28.04 19.09
CA TYR A 218 -41.07 26.88 19.25
C TYR A 218 -39.58 27.24 19.05
N VAL A 219 -39.29 28.16 18.13
CA VAL A 219 -37.95 28.73 17.95
C VAL A 219 -37.49 29.47 19.20
N ASP A 220 -38.32 30.36 19.75
CA ASP A 220 -38.00 31.15 20.94
C ASP A 220 -37.81 30.25 22.18
N GLU A 221 -38.69 29.27 22.38
CA GLU A 221 -38.56 28.25 23.46
C GLU A 221 -37.23 27.48 23.35
N THR A 222 -36.82 27.13 22.12
CA THR A 222 -35.56 26.40 21.89
C THR A 222 -34.34 27.25 22.27
N ILE A 223 -34.34 28.52 21.86
CA ILE A 223 -33.26 29.47 22.15
C ILE A 223 -33.19 29.75 23.66
N ALA A 224 -34.32 30.05 24.29
CA ALA A 224 -34.40 30.33 25.72
C ALA A 224 -33.88 29.17 26.58
N ASN A 225 -34.18 27.93 26.17
CA ASN A 225 -33.72 26.71 26.84
C ASN A 225 -32.26 26.30 26.50
N LYS A 226 -31.55 27.11 25.70
CA LYS A 226 -30.16 26.87 25.27
C LYS A 226 -29.98 25.49 24.62
N ASN A 227 -30.98 25.04 23.86
CA ASN A 227 -30.90 23.78 23.13
C ASN A 227 -29.97 23.92 21.93
N THR A 228 -29.18 22.88 21.64
CA THR A 228 -28.21 22.91 20.53
C THR A 228 -28.87 22.58 19.20
N PHE A 229 -29.96 21.80 19.22
CA PHE A 229 -30.73 21.41 18.04
C PHE A 229 -32.22 21.69 18.24
N ILE A 230 -32.91 21.81 17.11
CA ILE A 230 -34.37 21.81 17.01
C ILE A 230 -34.78 20.80 15.94
N GLN A 231 -35.80 19.99 16.22
CA GLN A 231 -36.43 19.17 15.18
C GLN A 231 -37.73 19.80 14.71
N LEU A 232 -37.80 20.11 13.42
CA LEU A 232 -38.99 20.59 12.73
C LEU A 232 -39.66 19.45 11.95
N LEU A 233 -40.98 19.51 11.79
CA LEU A 233 -41.79 18.57 11.04
C LEU A 233 -42.99 19.28 10.42
N GLY A 234 -43.38 18.83 9.22
CA GLY A 234 -44.58 19.29 8.53
C GLY A 234 -44.36 20.45 7.57
N GLY A 235 -45.21 20.55 6.54
CA GLY A 235 -45.09 21.52 5.45
C GLY A 235 -44.13 21.11 4.34
N GLU A 236 -44.03 21.96 3.32
CA GLU A 236 -43.15 21.79 2.14
C GLU A 236 -41.73 22.31 2.35
N THR A 237 -41.55 23.28 3.25
CA THR A 237 -40.25 23.91 3.57
C THR A 237 -40.33 24.58 4.94
N VAL A 238 -39.28 25.31 5.31
CA VAL A 238 -39.22 26.10 6.54
C VAL A 238 -39.16 27.61 6.28
N ASP A 239 -39.73 28.41 7.20
CA ASP A 239 -39.61 29.86 7.18
C ASP A 239 -38.13 30.31 7.29
N PRO A 240 -37.57 31.01 6.29
CA PRO A 240 -36.19 31.48 6.32
C PRO A 240 -35.88 32.47 7.45
N ALA A 241 -36.87 33.18 7.99
CA ALA A 241 -36.69 34.05 9.15
C ALA A 241 -36.40 33.23 10.41
N HIS A 242 -37.11 32.12 10.59
CA HIS A 242 -36.86 31.18 11.70
C HIS A 242 -35.47 30.54 11.57
N THR A 243 -35.07 30.10 10.37
CA THR A 243 -33.75 29.48 10.20
C THR A 243 -32.60 30.45 10.43
N ARG A 244 -32.72 31.71 9.99
CA ARG A 244 -31.73 32.76 10.30
C ARG A 244 -31.62 33.03 11.80
N LEU A 245 -32.74 33.13 12.50
CA LEU A 245 -32.76 33.37 13.94
C LEU A 245 -32.10 32.22 14.71
N LEU A 246 -32.45 30.97 14.39
CA LEU A 246 -31.82 29.79 14.98
C LEU A 246 -30.30 29.79 14.78
N LYS A 247 -29.83 30.10 13.57
CA LYS A 247 -28.39 30.17 13.26
C LYS A 247 -27.65 31.27 14.01
N GLN A 248 -28.24 32.45 14.18
CA GLN A 248 -27.66 33.54 14.99
C GLN A 248 -27.40 33.09 16.44
N HIS A 249 -28.24 32.20 16.97
CA HIS A 249 -28.11 31.61 18.30
C HIS A 249 -27.39 30.26 18.32
N ARG A 250 -26.73 29.87 17.21
CA ARG A 250 -25.99 28.60 17.06
C ARG A 250 -26.85 27.35 17.30
N VAL A 251 -28.15 27.44 17.05
CA VAL A 251 -29.07 26.30 17.08
C VAL A 251 -29.11 25.65 15.69
N ARG A 252 -28.84 24.35 15.66
CA ARG A 252 -28.81 23.55 14.44
C ARG A 252 -30.18 22.95 14.13
N ILE A 253 -30.49 22.74 12.86
CA ILE A 253 -31.83 22.37 12.42
C ILE A 253 -31.87 20.96 11.86
N ASN A 254 -32.62 20.09 12.55
CA ASN A 254 -33.06 18.79 12.07
C ASN A 254 -34.46 18.93 11.47
N TYR A 255 -34.72 18.34 10.31
CA TYR A 255 -36.07 18.35 9.73
C TYR A 255 -36.55 16.92 9.53
N CYS A 256 -37.58 16.50 10.25
CA CYS A 256 -38.07 15.14 10.14
C CYS A 256 -38.68 14.85 8.78
N CYS A 257 -38.31 13.68 8.26
CA CYS A 257 -39.16 12.90 7.39
C CYS A 257 -39.30 13.52 5.97
N ALA A 258 -38.18 13.69 5.25
CA ALA A 258 -38.12 14.21 3.88
C ALA A 258 -37.49 13.20 2.91
N ASN A 259 -38.32 12.55 2.08
CA ASN A 259 -37.87 11.47 1.17
C ASN A 259 -37.98 11.82 -0.32
N GLU A 260 -38.21 13.10 -0.62
CA GLU A 260 -38.33 13.63 -1.98
C GLU A 260 -37.15 14.55 -2.29
N ALA A 261 -36.50 14.31 -3.44
CA ALA A 261 -35.31 15.06 -3.84
C ALA A 261 -35.54 16.58 -3.88
N GLY A 262 -36.67 17.01 -4.48
CA GLY A 262 -37.02 18.43 -4.56
C GLY A 262 -37.25 19.06 -3.18
N LYS A 263 -37.83 18.31 -2.24
CA LYS A 263 -38.05 18.77 -0.86
C LYS A 263 -36.73 18.91 -0.10
N VAL A 264 -35.85 17.92 -0.18
CA VAL A 264 -34.53 17.96 0.47
C VAL A 264 -33.69 19.13 -0.06
N ALA A 265 -33.71 19.39 -1.37
CA ALA A 265 -33.06 20.56 -1.96
C ALA A 265 -33.62 21.88 -1.40
N ARG A 266 -34.95 22.05 -1.38
CA ARG A 266 -35.61 23.23 -0.80
C ARG A 266 -35.28 23.43 0.67
N LEU A 267 -35.18 22.35 1.46
CA LEU A 267 -34.80 22.42 2.87
C LEU A 267 -33.37 22.93 3.04
N PHE A 268 -32.41 22.44 2.24
CA PHE A 268 -31.04 22.96 2.25
C PHE A 268 -30.98 24.45 1.87
N GLU A 269 -31.70 24.87 0.84
CA GLU A 269 -31.83 26.28 0.42
C GLU A 269 -32.41 27.16 1.53
N ALA A 270 -33.44 26.67 2.23
CA ALA A 270 -34.06 27.36 3.36
C ALA A 270 -33.16 27.39 4.62
N GLY A 271 -32.01 26.70 4.59
CA GLY A 271 -31.02 26.73 5.64
C GLY A 271 -31.15 25.63 6.69
N VAL A 272 -31.95 24.59 6.44
CA VAL A 272 -31.94 23.34 7.22
C VAL A 272 -30.60 22.64 7.01
N GLU A 273 -30.03 22.12 8.08
CA GLU A 273 -28.71 21.50 8.03
C GLU A 273 -28.78 19.98 7.94
N PHE A 274 -29.76 19.36 8.61
CA PHE A 274 -29.90 17.91 8.64
C PHE A 274 -31.33 17.46 8.36
N PRO A 275 -31.72 17.31 7.09
CA PRO A 275 -32.92 16.57 6.73
C PRO A 275 -32.79 15.11 7.20
N LEU A 276 -33.78 14.65 7.96
CA LEU A 276 -33.95 13.25 8.35
C LEU A 276 -34.71 12.52 7.25
N VAL A 277 -34.15 11.40 6.79
CA VAL A 277 -34.63 10.70 5.60
C VAL A 277 -34.59 9.19 5.82
N ASP A 278 -35.58 8.48 5.28
CA ASP A 278 -35.61 7.02 5.20
C ASP A 278 -34.86 6.53 3.95
N ARG A 279 -35.04 7.27 2.84
CA ARG A 279 -34.45 7.06 1.50
C ARG A 279 -32.99 7.53 1.43
N VAL A 280 -32.16 7.04 2.34
CA VAL A 280 -30.77 7.52 2.56
C VAL A 280 -29.95 7.52 1.29
N ARG A 281 -30.02 6.45 0.49
CA ARG A 281 -29.22 6.31 -0.74
C ARG A 281 -29.49 7.44 -1.74
N GLU A 282 -30.77 7.73 -2.00
CA GLU A 282 -31.13 8.75 -2.96
C GLU A 282 -30.88 10.15 -2.39
N MET A 283 -31.18 10.36 -1.11
CA MET A 283 -31.04 11.69 -0.50
C MET A 283 -29.58 12.08 -0.25
N VAL A 284 -28.68 11.11 -0.03
CA VAL A 284 -27.23 11.38 -0.06
C VAL A 284 -26.80 11.85 -1.45
N ALA A 285 -27.31 11.26 -2.53
CA ALA A 285 -26.99 11.72 -3.89
C ALA A 285 -27.50 13.14 -4.16
N VAL A 286 -28.66 13.50 -3.62
CA VAL A 286 -29.18 14.89 -3.64
C VAL A 286 -28.25 15.82 -2.85
N ALA A 287 -27.79 15.41 -1.67
CA ALA A 287 -26.85 16.19 -0.87
C ALA A 287 -25.50 16.39 -1.59
N GLU A 288 -25.01 15.39 -2.34
CA GLU A 288 -23.82 15.51 -3.19
C GLU A 288 -23.99 16.57 -4.28
N GLN A 289 -25.15 16.61 -4.95
CA GLN A 289 -25.48 17.66 -5.93
C GLN A 289 -25.52 19.05 -5.30
N GLN A 290 -25.80 19.13 -4.00
CA GLN A 290 -25.79 20.35 -3.20
C GLN A 290 -24.42 20.66 -2.59
N GLY A 291 -23.37 19.90 -2.93
CA GLY A 291 -22.00 20.12 -2.44
C GLY A 291 -21.70 19.54 -1.05
N VAL A 292 -22.49 18.57 -0.58
CA VAL A 292 -22.22 17.80 0.64
C VAL A 292 -21.57 16.48 0.26
N ALA A 293 -20.28 16.32 0.56
CA ALA A 293 -19.58 15.06 0.33
C ALA A 293 -20.08 13.95 1.27
N ARG A 294 -20.06 12.70 0.77
CA ARG A 294 -20.28 11.52 1.61
C ARG A 294 -19.30 11.49 2.78
N LEU A 295 -19.81 11.13 3.95
CA LEU A 295 -18.97 10.92 5.12
C LEU A 295 -18.12 9.67 4.92
N LEU A 296 -16.79 9.81 5.02
CA LEU A 296 -15.88 8.67 5.16
C LEU A 296 -15.78 8.31 6.64
N PRO A 297 -16.18 7.12 7.08
CA PRO A 297 -16.25 6.83 8.49
C PRO A 297 -14.85 6.67 9.10
N VAL A 298 -14.70 7.23 10.30
CA VAL A 298 -13.45 7.23 11.06
C VAL A 298 -13.63 6.38 12.31
N TYR A 299 -12.69 5.51 12.61
CA TYR A 299 -12.74 4.58 13.74
C TYR A 299 -11.55 4.81 14.67
N ARG A 300 -11.73 4.45 15.95
CA ARG A 300 -10.68 4.54 16.96
C ARG A 300 -10.82 3.40 17.95
N SER A 301 -9.75 2.62 18.08
CA SER A 301 -9.71 1.58 19.09
C SER A 301 -9.94 2.15 20.48
N ARG A 302 -10.82 1.48 21.24
CA ARG A 302 -11.16 1.86 22.62
C ARG A 302 -10.37 1.09 23.66
N LEU A 303 -9.40 0.29 23.24
CA LEU A 303 -8.55 -0.48 24.14
C LEU A 303 -7.79 0.44 25.09
N LYS A 304 -7.88 0.17 26.39
CA LYS A 304 -7.17 0.91 27.43
C LYS A 304 -5.98 0.07 27.91
N HIS A 305 -4.81 0.32 27.34
CA HIS A 305 -3.56 -0.29 27.79
C HIS A 305 -2.46 0.76 27.96
N LYS A 306 -1.62 0.59 28.98
CA LYS A 306 -0.61 1.59 29.33
C LYS A 306 0.43 1.70 28.20
N GLY A 307 0.61 2.91 27.67
CA GLY A 307 1.56 3.19 26.58
C GLY A 307 1.07 2.83 25.18
N LEU A 308 -0.11 2.22 25.04
CA LEU A 308 -0.72 1.91 23.76
C LEU A 308 -1.38 3.16 23.17
N LYS A 309 -0.95 3.56 21.98
CA LYS A 309 -1.59 4.65 21.23
C LYS A 309 -2.77 4.10 20.41
N THR A 310 -3.88 4.82 20.39
CA THR A 310 -5.09 4.46 19.62
C THR A 310 -5.37 5.53 18.54
N PRO A 311 -4.52 5.64 17.51
CA PRO A 311 -4.76 6.56 16.39
C PRO A 311 -6.06 6.25 15.64
N LEU A 312 -6.50 7.20 14.83
CA LEU A 312 -7.69 7.08 13.99
C LEU A 312 -7.41 6.21 12.76
N ALA A 313 -8.43 5.49 12.28
CA ALA A 313 -8.44 4.86 10.97
C ALA A 313 -9.62 5.38 10.16
N THR A 314 -9.37 5.88 8.95
CA THR A 314 -10.44 6.35 8.04
C THR A 314 -10.72 5.27 7.01
N LEU A 315 -11.96 4.81 6.91
CA LEU A 315 -12.39 3.94 5.81
C LEU A 315 -12.54 4.78 4.54
N LEU A 316 -11.64 4.55 3.58
CA LEU A 316 -11.63 5.28 2.32
C LEU A 316 -12.57 4.67 1.29
N GLU A 317 -12.69 3.34 1.30
CA GLU A 317 -13.35 2.61 0.22
C GLU A 317 -13.76 1.22 0.66
N GLN A 318 -14.90 0.74 0.13
CA GLN A 318 -15.36 -0.64 0.29
C GLN A 318 -15.66 -1.24 -1.09
N ARG A 319 -15.18 -2.46 -1.33
CA ARG A 319 -15.34 -3.18 -2.60
C ARG A 319 -15.89 -4.57 -2.35
N ALA A 320 -17.15 -4.77 -2.75
CA ALA A 320 -17.75 -6.10 -2.77
C ALA A 320 -17.09 -6.95 -3.86
N LEU A 321 -16.70 -8.17 -3.51
CA LEU A 321 -16.19 -9.17 -4.43
C LEU A 321 -17.39 -9.96 -4.98
N GLY A 322 -17.79 -9.66 -6.22
CA GLY A 322 -18.96 -10.33 -6.83
C GLY A 322 -18.81 -11.85 -6.97
N LYS A 323 -17.57 -12.33 -7.10
CA LYS A 323 -17.15 -13.74 -7.07
C LYS A 323 -15.75 -13.84 -6.47
N GLY A 324 -15.42 -14.97 -5.86
CA GLY A 324 -14.18 -15.14 -5.12
C GLY A 324 -14.30 -14.62 -3.70
N ALA A 325 -13.62 -15.30 -2.79
CA ALA A 325 -13.69 -15.06 -1.36
C ALA A 325 -12.30 -14.60 -0.86
N ALA A 326 -12.29 -13.61 0.02
CA ALA A 326 -11.12 -13.15 0.75
C ALA A 326 -11.32 -13.50 2.22
N ASN A 327 -11.44 -14.80 2.48
CA ASN A 327 -11.74 -15.35 3.80
C ASN A 327 -10.49 -15.94 4.48
N GLN A 328 -9.30 -15.86 3.89
CA GLN A 328 -8.08 -16.36 4.53
C GLN A 328 -6.89 -15.43 4.36
N GLY A 329 -6.93 -14.51 3.40
CA GLY A 329 -5.87 -13.53 3.22
C GLY A 329 -6.06 -12.68 1.98
N VAL A 330 -5.36 -11.55 1.96
CA VAL A 330 -5.19 -10.67 0.81
C VAL A 330 -3.71 -10.41 0.58
N ALA A 331 -3.31 -10.37 -0.69
CA ALA A 331 -1.97 -9.98 -1.09
C ALA A 331 -2.03 -9.06 -2.33
N LEU A 332 -1.32 -7.95 -2.29
CA LEU A 332 -1.36 -6.91 -3.32
C LEU A 332 -0.14 -7.00 -4.22
N GLY A 333 -0.33 -7.50 -5.43
CA GLY A 333 0.72 -7.57 -6.44
C GLY A 333 0.87 -6.30 -7.27
N LYS A 334 1.96 -6.21 -8.04
CA LYS A 334 2.23 -5.07 -8.95
C LYS A 334 1.16 -4.93 -10.04
N THR A 335 0.71 -6.05 -10.60
CA THR A 335 -0.26 -6.09 -11.72
C THR A 335 -1.64 -6.60 -11.33
N HIS A 336 -1.71 -7.48 -10.33
CA HIS A 336 -2.92 -8.15 -9.90
C HIS A 336 -3.00 -8.16 -8.38
N ASN A 337 -4.21 -8.19 -7.84
CA ASN A 337 -4.45 -8.45 -6.42
C ASN A 337 -4.83 -9.92 -6.24
N PHE A 338 -4.62 -10.45 -5.05
CA PHE A 338 -4.90 -11.84 -4.74
C PHE A 338 -5.68 -11.95 -3.44
N SER A 339 -6.54 -12.94 -3.36
CA SER A 339 -7.14 -13.38 -2.11
C SER A 339 -7.09 -14.91 -2.00
N SER A 340 -7.24 -15.42 -0.79
CA SER A 340 -7.44 -16.84 -0.53
C SER A 340 -8.73 -17.10 0.24
N ASN A 341 -9.25 -18.30 0.03
CA ASN A 341 -10.11 -18.99 1.00
C ASN A 341 -9.43 -20.32 1.36
N ALA A 342 -10.08 -21.15 2.17
CA ALA A 342 -9.54 -22.43 2.63
C ALA A 342 -8.99 -23.35 1.53
N ARG A 343 -9.38 -23.24 0.25
CA ARG A 343 -8.97 -24.18 -0.80
C ARG A 343 -8.46 -23.54 -2.08
N THR A 344 -8.77 -22.27 -2.30
CA THR A 344 -8.53 -21.62 -3.60
C THR A 344 -7.85 -20.28 -3.43
N ILE A 345 -6.95 -19.98 -4.37
CA ILE A 345 -6.43 -18.64 -4.58
C ILE A 345 -7.25 -17.99 -5.69
N CYS A 346 -7.71 -16.77 -5.43
CA CYS A 346 -8.40 -15.91 -6.39
C CYS A 346 -7.43 -14.81 -6.83
N ARG A 347 -7.29 -14.62 -8.15
CA ARG A 347 -6.55 -13.52 -8.77
C ARG A 347 -7.53 -12.51 -9.32
N PHE A 348 -7.33 -11.24 -8.98
CA PHE A 348 -8.14 -10.11 -9.40
C PHE A 348 -7.31 -9.09 -10.18
N ASP A 349 -7.96 -8.28 -10.99
CA ASP A 349 -7.35 -7.05 -11.48
C ASP A 349 -7.21 -6.01 -10.34
N LYS A 350 -6.66 -4.83 -10.64
CA LYS A 350 -6.49 -3.76 -9.64
C LYS A 350 -7.80 -3.12 -9.18
N ASN A 351 -8.93 -3.43 -9.83
CA ASN A 351 -10.27 -3.00 -9.47
C ASN A 351 -11.07 -4.09 -8.74
N TRP A 352 -10.40 -5.17 -8.30
CA TRP A 352 -11.03 -6.31 -7.62
C TRP A 352 -12.04 -7.09 -8.47
N LYS A 353 -11.90 -7.05 -9.80
CA LYS A 353 -12.63 -7.93 -10.70
C LYS A 353 -11.91 -9.28 -10.79
N LEU A 354 -12.63 -10.37 -10.52
CA LEU A 354 -12.06 -11.72 -10.56
C LEU A 354 -11.59 -12.06 -11.98
N ILE A 355 -10.33 -12.48 -12.10
CA ILE A 355 -9.70 -12.95 -13.33
C ILE A 355 -9.64 -14.48 -13.34
N GLU A 356 -9.16 -15.06 -12.24
CA GLU A 356 -8.97 -16.51 -12.12
C GLU A 356 -9.21 -16.95 -10.69
N GLN A 357 -9.83 -18.11 -10.52
CA GLN A 357 -9.91 -18.79 -9.24
C GLN A 357 -9.39 -20.21 -9.42
N LYS A 358 -8.36 -20.58 -8.65
CA LYS A 358 -7.67 -21.86 -8.80
C LYS A 358 -7.59 -22.59 -7.47
N THR A 359 -8.06 -23.83 -7.46
CA THR A 359 -7.82 -24.75 -6.36
C THR A 359 -6.38 -25.21 -6.40
N ILE A 360 -5.67 -25.05 -5.28
CA ILE A 360 -4.31 -25.54 -5.13
C ILE A 360 -4.36 -26.75 -4.20
N ARG A 361 -3.76 -27.86 -4.61
CA ARG A 361 -3.70 -29.09 -3.83
C ARG A 361 -2.26 -29.38 -3.46
N ILE A 362 -2.00 -29.58 -2.18
CA ILE A 362 -0.70 -29.96 -1.64
C ILE A 362 -0.93 -31.19 -0.77
N GLU A 363 -0.16 -32.24 -0.99
CA GLU A 363 -0.31 -33.51 -0.28
C GLU A 363 -0.21 -33.30 1.24
N GLY A 364 -1.14 -33.91 1.99
CA GLY A 364 -1.17 -33.89 3.46
C GLY A 364 -1.78 -32.64 4.11
N VAL A 365 -2.12 -31.60 3.34
CA VAL A 365 -2.80 -30.39 3.83
C VAL A 365 -3.98 -30.04 2.91
N ASN A 366 -5.08 -29.58 3.49
CA ASN A 366 -6.33 -29.34 2.74
C ASN A 366 -6.92 -27.94 2.99
N HIS A 367 -6.21 -27.11 3.76
CA HIS A 367 -6.65 -25.79 4.18
C HIS A 367 -5.54 -24.75 3.97
N PHE A 368 -5.84 -23.69 3.23
CA PHE A 368 -5.03 -22.49 3.08
C PHE A 368 -5.28 -21.53 4.23
N GLY A 369 -4.22 -21.07 4.88
CA GLY A 369 -4.24 -19.88 5.73
C GLY A 369 -3.93 -18.61 4.93
N ALA A 370 -3.34 -17.62 5.60
CA ALA A 370 -2.95 -16.37 4.97
C ALA A 370 -1.92 -16.50 3.84
N ILE A 371 -2.02 -15.54 2.92
CA ILE A 371 -1.12 -15.37 1.79
C ILE A 371 -0.39 -14.03 1.83
N ASP A 372 0.80 -14.02 1.26
CA ASP A 372 1.62 -12.83 1.08
C ASP A 372 2.20 -12.79 -0.33
N TYR A 373 2.40 -11.59 -0.89
CA TYR A 373 2.95 -11.42 -2.24
C TYR A 373 4.33 -10.78 -2.16
N HIS A 374 5.33 -11.46 -2.72
CA HIS A 374 6.68 -10.92 -2.81
C HIS A 374 7.36 -11.38 -4.11
N ASP A 375 7.93 -10.44 -4.85
CA ASP A 375 8.75 -10.69 -6.06
C ASP A 375 8.13 -11.66 -7.08
N GLY A 376 6.82 -11.53 -7.33
CA GLY A 376 6.12 -12.36 -8.32
C GLY A 376 5.71 -13.75 -7.80
N PHE A 377 5.88 -14.00 -6.51
CA PHE A 377 5.42 -15.21 -5.85
C PHE A 377 4.42 -14.88 -4.75
N LEU A 378 3.48 -15.81 -4.56
CA LEU A 378 2.65 -15.89 -3.37
C LEU A 378 3.29 -16.87 -2.40
N TRP A 379 3.40 -16.46 -1.14
CA TRP A 379 3.76 -17.32 -0.03
C TRP A 379 2.49 -17.66 0.73
N ALA A 380 2.25 -18.95 0.94
CA ALA A 380 1.03 -19.43 1.58
C ALA A 380 1.37 -20.36 2.74
N GLY A 381 0.72 -20.14 3.88
CA GLY A 381 0.65 -21.11 4.96
C GLY A 381 -0.46 -22.11 4.69
N LEU A 382 -0.22 -23.39 4.97
CA LEU A 382 -1.20 -24.45 4.81
C LEU A 382 -1.22 -25.36 6.02
N LEU A 383 -2.42 -25.78 6.39
CA LEU A 383 -2.65 -26.71 7.48
C LEU A 383 -3.61 -27.83 7.06
N HIS A 384 -3.66 -28.89 7.86
CA HIS A 384 -4.72 -29.87 7.77
C HIS A 384 -5.95 -29.38 8.54
N GLY A 385 -6.96 -28.91 7.81
CA GLY A 385 -8.24 -28.51 8.37
C GLY A 385 -9.25 -29.66 8.43
N PRO A 386 -10.42 -29.43 9.04
CA PRO A 386 -11.45 -30.45 9.24
C PRO A 386 -11.95 -31.09 7.94
N GLU A 387 -12.16 -32.41 7.96
CA GLU A 387 -12.81 -33.16 6.88
C GLU A 387 -14.24 -33.53 7.29
N GLY A 388 -15.23 -33.10 6.51
CA GLY A 388 -16.64 -33.36 6.83
C GLY A 388 -17.09 -32.82 8.19
N ASN A 389 -16.58 -31.63 8.59
CA ASN A 389 -16.77 -31.00 9.91
C ASN A 389 -16.20 -31.77 11.11
N LYS A 390 -15.37 -32.78 10.89
CA LYS A 390 -14.62 -33.46 11.95
C LYS A 390 -13.15 -33.05 11.89
N TYR A 391 -12.63 -32.58 13.01
CA TYR A 391 -11.21 -32.29 13.19
C TYR A 391 -10.51 -33.50 13.80
N ASP A 392 -9.40 -33.92 13.19
CA ASP A 392 -8.55 -34.99 13.69
C ASP A 392 -7.13 -34.47 13.92
N LYS A 393 -6.80 -34.27 15.19
CA LYS A 393 -5.48 -33.81 15.65
C LYS A 393 -4.32 -34.72 15.26
N THR A 394 -4.56 -35.98 14.87
CA THR A 394 -3.48 -36.88 14.43
C THR A 394 -3.01 -36.55 13.00
N LEU A 395 -3.85 -35.86 12.23
CA LEU A 395 -3.59 -35.42 10.86
C LEU A 395 -2.99 -34.01 10.78
N ASP A 396 -2.79 -33.36 11.92
CA ASP A 396 -2.16 -32.04 12.05
C ASP A 396 -0.84 -31.96 11.28
N ARG A 397 -0.81 -31.13 10.24
CA ARG A 397 0.38 -30.86 9.41
C ARG A 397 0.48 -29.38 9.15
N GLY A 398 1.70 -28.85 9.20
CA GLY A 398 2.01 -27.47 8.85
C GLY A 398 2.94 -27.43 7.64
N LYS A 399 2.49 -26.84 6.54
CA LYS A 399 3.28 -26.64 5.34
C LYS A 399 3.29 -25.19 4.89
N VAL A 400 4.38 -24.79 4.25
CA VAL A 400 4.46 -23.50 3.56
C VAL A 400 4.69 -23.76 2.08
N ALA A 401 4.02 -23.00 1.23
CA ALA A 401 4.16 -23.10 -0.22
C ALA A 401 4.61 -21.78 -0.83
N LYS A 402 5.56 -21.86 -1.77
CA LYS A 402 5.90 -20.79 -2.71
C LYS A 402 5.18 -21.06 -4.02
N ILE A 403 4.33 -20.14 -4.44
CA ILE A 403 3.43 -20.27 -5.59
C ILE A 403 3.74 -19.14 -6.57
N ARG A 404 3.89 -19.45 -7.87
CA ARG A 404 4.16 -18.43 -8.89
C ARG A 404 2.90 -17.62 -9.19
N ALA A 405 2.94 -16.31 -9.04
CA ALA A 405 1.74 -15.46 -9.16
C ALA A 405 1.21 -15.35 -10.60
N SER A 406 2.02 -15.64 -11.61
CA SER A 406 1.65 -15.54 -13.03
C SER A 406 0.66 -16.62 -13.48
N ASP A 407 0.77 -17.83 -12.93
CA ASP A 407 -0.01 -19.01 -13.34
C ASP A 407 -0.54 -19.84 -12.16
N LEU A 408 -0.30 -19.37 -10.93
CA LEU A 408 -0.67 -20.01 -9.68
C LEU A 408 -0.15 -21.46 -9.61
N SER A 409 1.05 -21.72 -10.14
CA SER A 409 1.73 -23.01 -10.01
C SER A 409 2.49 -23.08 -8.69
N VAL A 410 2.37 -24.21 -7.98
CA VAL A 410 3.19 -24.47 -6.79
C VAL A 410 4.62 -24.72 -7.26
N VAL A 411 5.55 -23.90 -6.80
CA VAL A 411 6.97 -23.99 -7.17
C VAL A 411 7.70 -24.90 -6.19
N ARG A 412 7.39 -24.74 -4.90
CA ARG A 412 8.03 -25.50 -3.83
C ARG A 412 7.16 -25.50 -2.58
N THR A 413 7.32 -26.55 -1.78
CA THR A 413 6.70 -26.67 -0.46
C THR A 413 7.77 -27.02 0.57
N TRP A 414 7.55 -26.59 1.81
CA TRP A 414 8.34 -26.97 2.98
C TRP A 414 7.40 -27.55 4.02
N ASP A 415 7.78 -28.70 4.57
CA ASP A 415 7.08 -29.31 5.69
C ASP A 415 7.73 -28.84 6.99
N ILE A 416 6.97 -28.09 7.78
CA ILE A 416 7.39 -27.56 9.08
C ILE A 416 6.59 -28.17 10.22
N THR A 417 5.92 -29.30 9.98
CA THR A 417 5.10 -30.02 10.97
C THR A 417 5.87 -30.29 12.27
N LYS A 418 7.18 -30.53 12.19
CA LYS A 418 8.04 -30.75 13.36
C LYS A 418 8.11 -29.55 14.30
N ASP A 419 7.99 -28.35 13.75
CA ASP A 419 8.01 -27.11 14.52
C ASP A 419 6.58 -26.67 14.86
N LEU A 420 5.69 -26.64 13.87
CA LEU A 420 4.35 -26.05 13.94
C LEU A 420 3.32 -26.94 13.22
N THR A 421 2.13 -27.15 13.78
CA THR A 421 1.05 -27.91 13.10
C THR A 421 -0.16 -27.08 12.71
N TRP A 422 -0.31 -25.86 13.23
CA TRP A 422 -1.48 -25.02 12.96
C TRP A 422 -1.08 -23.62 12.49
N ILE A 423 -0.82 -23.50 11.19
CA ILE A 423 -0.24 -22.31 10.58
C ILE A 423 -1.31 -21.27 10.20
N ASP A 424 -1.28 -20.12 10.87
CA ASP A 424 -1.91 -18.88 10.40
C ASP A 424 -1.35 -17.69 11.22
N PRO A 425 -0.84 -16.59 10.61
CA PRO A 425 -0.67 -16.29 9.19
C PRO A 425 0.77 -16.46 8.68
N VAL A 426 1.00 -16.25 7.37
CA VAL A 426 2.33 -16.25 6.73
C VAL A 426 2.68 -14.88 6.16
N CYS A 427 3.93 -14.47 6.32
CA CYS A 427 4.52 -13.30 5.68
C CYS A 427 5.96 -13.59 5.26
N PHE A 428 6.35 -13.10 4.10
CA PHE A 428 7.73 -13.15 3.64
C PHE A 428 8.27 -11.74 3.46
N ASP A 429 9.16 -11.32 4.36
CA ASP A 429 9.63 -9.93 4.44
C ASP A 429 10.75 -9.59 3.45
N GLY A 430 11.06 -10.51 2.54
CA GLY A 430 12.24 -10.40 1.69
C GLY A 430 13.51 -11.01 2.30
N THR A 431 13.47 -11.67 3.44
CA THR A 431 14.65 -12.37 4.00
C THR A 431 14.26 -13.57 4.84
N HIS A 432 13.21 -13.41 5.64
CA HIS A 432 12.70 -14.39 6.57
C HIS A 432 11.26 -14.71 6.22
N LEU A 433 10.92 -15.96 6.48
CA LEU A 433 9.53 -16.40 6.50
C LEU A 433 9.02 -16.30 7.94
N TRP A 434 7.94 -15.58 8.12
CA TRP A 434 7.24 -15.40 9.39
C TRP A 434 5.96 -16.20 9.36
N VAL A 435 5.76 -17.03 10.37
CA VAL A 435 4.68 -18.01 10.43
C VAL A 435 4.03 -17.98 11.81
N GLY A 436 2.77 -17.58 11.90
CA GLY A 436 1.98 -17.68 13.12
C GLY A 436 1.59 -19.13 13.41
N ASP A 437 1.64 -19.51 14.69
CA ASP A 437 1.10 -20.78 15.18
C ASP A 437 -0.02 -20.52 16.19
N LEU A 438 -1.21 -21.01 15.86
CA LEU A 438 -2.40 -20.78 16.68
C LEU A 438 -2.38 -21.53 18.03
N ARG A 439 -1.48 -22.52 18.20
CA ARG A 439 -1.39 -23.31 19.44
C ARG A 439 -0.61 -22.61 20.54
N ASP A 440 0.50 -21.96 20.16
CA ASP A 440 1.39 -21.29 21.10
C ASP A 440 1.31 -19.75 21.01
N LEU A 441 0.48 -19.24 20.09
CA LEU A 441 0.25 -17.81 19.85
C LEU A 441 1.57 -17.05 19.66
N GLY A 442 2.52 -17.67 18.97
CA GLY A 442 3.79 -17.05 18.57
C GLY A 442 3.85 -16.82 17.06
N ILE A 443 4.62 -15.81 16.65
CA ILE A 443 4.99 -15.61 15.24
C ILE A 443 6.44 -16.08 15.08
N HIS A 444 6.60 -17.26 14.51
CA HIS A 444 7.88 -17.95 14.34
C HIS A 444 8.60 -17.43 13.12
N ARG A 445 9.89 -17.14 13.25
CA ARG A 445 10.76 -16.67 12.17
C ARG A 445 11.65 -17.79 11.68
N TYR A 446 11.69 -17.91 10.37
CA TYR A 446 12.48 -18.90 9.66
C TYR A 446 13.43 -18.20 8.70
N ARG A 447 14.67 -18.67 8.66
CA ARG A 447 15.67 -18.30 7.66
C ARG A 447 15.87 -19.43 6.65
N PHE A 448 16.30 -19.07 5.46
CA PHE A 448 16.62 -20.04 4.41
C PHE A 448 18.08 -20.49 4.52
N GLU A 449 18.31 -21.80 4.45
CA GLU A 449 19.63 -22.43 4.33
C GLU A 449 19.64 -23.29 3.06
N GLY A 450 20.01 -22.67 1.94
CA GLY A 450 19.83 -23.27 0.62
C GLY A 450 18.35 -23.58 0.38
N ASP A 451 18.04 -24.86 0.20
CA ASP A 451 16.69 -25.34 -0.07
C ASP A 451 15.86 -25.61 1.20
N ARG A 452 16.46 -25.51 2.38
CA ARG A 452 15.81 -25.77 3.68
C ARG A 452 15.41 -24.47 4.36
N ILE A 453 14.43 -24.56 5.25
CA ILE A 453 14.10 -23.49 6.19
C ILE A 453 14.40 -23.96 7.60
N VAL A 454 14.93 -23.05 8.42
CA VAL A 454 15.32 -23.31 9.80
C VAL A 454 14.75 -22.22 10.68
N ARG A 455 14.03 -22.61 11.75
CA ARG A 455 13.50 -21.67 12.73
C ARG A 455 14.66 -21.03 13.50
N ASP A 456 14.72 -19.71 13.52
CA ASP A 456 15.79 -18.97 14.20
C ASP A 456 15.28 -18.05 15.33
N GLY A 457 13.97 -17.96 15.54
CA GLY A 457 13.38 -17.31 16.71
C GLY A 457 11.86 -17.27 16.69
N THR A 458 11.26 -16.76 17.77
CA THR A 458 9.81 -16.57 17.87
C THR A 458 9.51 -15.20 18.45
N PHE A 459 8.72 -14.41 17.74
CA PHE A 459 8.16 -13.17 18.25
C PHE A 459 6.98 -13.48 19.17
N ARG A 460 7.04 -12.96 20.40
CA ARG A 460 6.02 -13.16 21.44
C ARG A 460 5.29 -11.85 21.72
N TYR A 461 3.98 -11.92 21.86
CA TYR A 461 3.10 -10.80 22.22
C TYR A 461 2.31 -11.15 23.50
N PRO A 462 1.60 -10.19 24.13
CA PRO A 462 0.92 -10.42 25.39
C PRO A 462 -0.13 -11.53 25.29
N GLY A 463 -0.17 -12.45 26.26
CA GLY A 463 -1.02 -13.64 26.22
C GLY A 463 -2.53 -13.40 26.23
N GLY A 464 -3.00 -12.17 26.52
CA GLY A 464 -4.42 -11.81 26.36
C GLY A 464 -4.80 -11.44 24.92
N MET A 465 -3.81 -11.30 24.03
CA MET A 465 -4.03 -11.13 22.59
C MET A 465 -4.16 -12.54 22.00
N HIS A 466 -5.34 -12.83 21.48
CA HIS A 466 -5.66 -14.11 20.87
C HIS A 466 -5.78 -13.91 19.38
N PHE A 467 -5.40 -14.96 18.63
CA PHE A 467 -5.60 -15.07 17.19
C PHE A 467 -4.79 -14.05 16.39
N SER A 468 -3.98 -14.50 15.43
CA SER A 468 -3.28 -13.62 14.50
C SER A 468 -3.79 -13.93 13.11
N GLN A 469 -4.26 -12.90 12.40
CA GLN A 469 -4.71 -13.08 11.02
C GLN A 469 -4.12 -11.98 10.15
N GLY A 470 -3.24 -12.36 9.24
CA GLY A 470 -2.35 -11.42 8.58
C GLY A 470 -1.20 -10.93 9.47
N VAL A 471 0.00 -11.02 8.92
CA VAL A 471 1.23 -10.42 9.46
C VAL A 471 1.88 -9.68 8.31
N ARG A 472 2.44 -8.50 8.62
CA ARG A 472 3.30 -7.74 7.70
C ARG A 472 4.48 -7.17 8.47
N ILE A 473 5.66 -7.27 7.87
CA ILE A 473 6.87 -6.62 8.37
C ILE A 473 7.16 -5.41 7.50
N ALA A 474 7.20 -4.23 8.10
CA ALA A 474 7.49 -2.98 7.38
C ALA A 474 8.20 -1.98 8.31
N GLY A 475 9.23 -1.29 7.81
CA GLY A 475 9.92 -0.23 8.56
C GLY A 475 10.52 -0.66 9.91
N GLY A 476 10.96 -1.92 10.05
CA GLY A 476 11.45 -2.44 11.34
C GLY A 476 10.35 -2.67 12.38
N LYS A 477 9.10 -2.80 11.93
CA LYS A 477 7.93 -3.07 12.76
C LYS A 477 7.20 -4.30 12.27
N LEU A 478 6.47 -4.91 13.20
CA LEU A 478 5.54 -5.99 12.92
C LEU A 478 4.12 -5.44 13.05
N TYR A 479 3.34 -5.66 12.01
CA TYR A 479 1.91 -5.37 11.97
C TYR A 479 1.16 -6.67 11.94
N SER A 480 0.20 -6.83 12.83
CA SER A 480 -0.67 -8.00 12.82
C SER A 480 -2.03 -7.67 13.37
N ILE A 481 -3.04 -8.33 12.82
CA ILE A 481 -4.37 -8.25 13.37
C ILE A 481 -4.47 -9.22 14.53
N HIS A 482 -4.95 -8.74 15.66
CA HIS A 482 -5.24 -9.56 16.82
C HIS A 482 -6.59 -9.21 17.43
N THR A 483 -7.15 -10.16 18.17
CA THR A 483 -8.25 -9.92 19.10
C THR A 483 -7.67 -9.72 20.50
N PHE A 484 -8.05 -8.64 21.19
CA PHE A 484 -7.69 -8.40 22.59
C PHE A 484 -8.96 -8.21 23.43
N GLY A 485 -9.34 -9.25 24.18
CA GLY A 485 -10.65 -9.30 24.84
C GLY A 485 -11.77 -9.41 23.81
N SER A 486 -12.63 -8.40 23.71
CA SER A 486 -13.76 -8.34 22.77
C SER A 486 -13.52 -7.41 21.58
N MET A 487 -12.30 -6.94 21.38
CA MET A 487 -11.97 -5.92 20.37
C MET A 487 -10.89 -6.46 19.46
N ASP A 488 -11.15 -6.44 18.16
CA ASP A 488 -10.12 -6.67 17.18
C ASP A 488 -9.44 -5.35 16.77
N GLY A 489 -8.22 -5.45 16.28
CA GLY A 489 -7.52 -4.31 15.74
C GLY A 489 -6.26 -4.69 14.98
N LEU A 490 -5.79 -3.78 14.14
CA LEU A 490 -4.46 -3.87 13.56
C LEU A 490 -3.45 -3.30 14.57
N PHE A 491 -2.61 -4.15 15.11
CA PHE A 491 -1.59 -3.78 16.10
C PHE A 491 -0.24 -3.55 15.44
N GLU A 492 0.46 -2.53 15.91
CA GLU A 492 1.86 -2.25 15.57
C GLU A 492 2.76 -2.60 16.75
N PHE A 493 3.77 -3.41 16.48
CA PHE A 493 4.81 -3.76 17.43
C PHE A 493 6.18 -3.31 16.92
N ASN A 494 7.06 -2.93 17.84
CA ASN A 494 8.48 -2.79 17.51
C ASN A 494 9.05 -4.20 17.26
N LEU A 495 9.87 -4.34 16.22
CA LEU A 495 10.51 -5.60 15.90
C LEU A 495 11.97 -5.57 16.37
N PRO A 496 12.36 -6.37 17.38
CA PRO A 496 13.74 -6.45 17.79
C PRO A 496 14.59 -7.17 16.73
N ALA A 497 15.88 -6.80 16.63
CA ALA A 497 16.81 -7.42 15.68
C ALA A 497 16.98 -8.92 15.93
N THR A 498 17.03 -9.31 17.21
CA THR A 498 17.07 -10.69 17.68
C THR A 498 15.77 -11.03 18.39
N LEU A 499 15.17 -12.17 18.02
CA LEU A 499 13.98 -12.68 18.70
C LEU A 499 14.41 -13.55 19.88
N ASP A 500 14.29 -13.02 21.09
CA ASP A 500 14.44 -13.78 22.32
C ASP A 500 13.05 -14.22 22.84
N LYS A 501 12.98 -14.74 24.08
CA LYS A 501 11.71 -15.13 24.69
C LYS A 501 10.92 -13.95 25.28
N THR A 502 11.37 -12.71 25.05
CA THR A 502 10.76 -11.52 25.65
C THR A 502 9.45 -11.15 24.95
N VAL A 503 8.41 -10.92 25.75
CA VAL A 503 7.09 -10.48 25.27
C VAL A 503 7.15 -9.02 24.83
N GLN A 504 6.82 -8.77 23.57
CA GLN A 504 6.79 -7.45 22.97
C GLN A 504 5.43 -6.79 23.19
N GLN A 505 5.41 -5.55 23.70
CA GLN A 505 4.17 -4.80 23.91
C GLN A 505 3.76 -4.05 22.63
N PRO A 506 2.45 -3.96 22.31
CA PRO A 506 1.98 -3.18 21.18
C PRO A 506 2.19 -1.68 21.45
N THR A 507 2.56 -0.95 20.40
CA THR A 507 2.82 0.49 20.44
C THR A 507 1.64 1.31 19.91
N ARG A 508 0.93 0.78 18.90
CA ARG A 508 -0.31 1.35 18.36
C ARG A 508 -1.33 0.26 18.07
N VAL A 509 -2.60 0.66 18.07
CA VAL A 509 -3.70 -0.13 17.52
C VAL A 509 -4.64 0.77 16.72
N TRP A 510 -4.99 0.34 15.51
CA TRP A 510 -6.05 0.92 14.71
C TRP A 510 -7.27 0.02 14.75
N GLU A 511 -8.45 0.62 14.94
CA GLU A 511 -9.71 -0.09 14.74
C GLU A 511 -10.04 -0.05 13.25
N ILE A 512 -10.11 -1.23 12.63
CA ILE A 512 -10.54 -1.39 11.24
C ILE A 512 -11.89 -2.10 11.30
N ALA A 513 -12.95 -1.39 10.88
CA ALA A 513 -14.33 -1.72 11.25
C ALA A 513 -14.77 -3.09 10.76
N GLU A 514 -15.46 -3.85 11.61
CA GLU A 514 -15.96 -5.19 11.33
C GLU A 514 -17.40 -5.22 10.80
N THR A 515 -17.58 -5.98 9.73
CA THR A 515 -18.91 -6.50 9.36
C THR A 515 -19.19 -7.89 9.95
N ARG A 516 -18.16 -8.67 10.33
CA ARG A 516 -18.24 -10.03 10.88
C ARG A 516 -17.05 -10.33 11.80
N MET A 517 -17.26 -11.14 12.84
CA MET A 517 -16.20 -11.67 13.71
C MET A 517 -15.23 -12.54 12.89
N HIS A 518 -13.94 -12.43 13.20
CA HIS A 518 -12.79 -13.12 12.57
C HIS A 518 -12.30 -12.46 11.27
N LEU A 519 -11.13 -11.81 11.40
CA LEU A 519 -10.52 -10.88 10.44
C LEU A 519 -9.50 -11.55 9.52
N GLU A 520 -9.86 -11.88 8.30
CA GLU A 520 -9.11 -12.90 7.58
C GLU A 520 -7.82 -12.41 6.86
N GLY A 521 -7.43 -11.13 6.96
CA GLY A 521 -6.11 -10.65 6.50
C GLY A 521 -6.06 -9.25 5.90
N PHE A 522 -4.85 -8.70 5.76
CA PHE A 522 -4.61 -7.35 5.23
C PHE A 522 -3.29 -7.24 4.46
N ASP A 523 -3.15 -6.18 3.67
CA ASP A 523 -1.88 -5.82 3.04
C ASP A 523 -1.76 -4.31 2.79
N PHE A 524 -0.53 -3.80 2.79
CA PHE A 524 -0.25 -2.37 2.57
C PHE A 524 -0.38 -1.99 1.10
N VAL A 525 -1.04 -0.85 0.85
CA VAL A 525 -1.20 -0.33 -0.51
C VAL A 525 0.15 0.13 -1.04
N PRO A 526 0.62 -0.40 -2.19
CA PRO A 526 1.90 0.03 -2.76
C PRO A 526 1.95 1.54 -3.01
N GLY A 527 2.99 2.21 -2.48
CA GLY A 527 3.17 3.65 -2.60
C GLY A 527 2.40 4.49 -1.57
N HIS A 528 1.56 3.88 -0.73
CA HIS A 528 0.77 4.54 0.30
C HIS A 528 0.97 3.83 1.65
N PRO A 529 2.05 4.15 2.38
CA PRO A 529 2.42 3.43 3.60
C PRO A 529 1.42 3.61 4.76
N ASP A 530 0.58 4.64 4.68
CA ASP A 530 -0.51 4.93 5.59
C ASP A 530 -1.81 4.22 5.17
N GLN A 531 -1.81 3.37 4.13
CA GLN A 531 -3.03 2.71 3.64
C GLN A 531 -2.89 1.20 3.56
N ILE A 532 -3.98 0.51 3.86
CA ILE A 532 -4.10 -0.95 3.73
C ILE A 532 -5.37 -1.32 2.97
N TRP A 533 -5.34 -2.48 2.31
CA TRP A 533 -6.55 -3.25 2.04
C TRP A 533 -6.72 -4.32 3.11
N HIS A 534 -7.94 -4.47 3.58
CA HIS A 534 -8.35 -5.43 4.60
C HIS A 534 -9.50 -6.30 4.06
N SER A 535 -9.43 -7.62 4.24
CA SER A 535 -10.46 -8.54 3.74
C SER A 535 -11.51 -8.92 4.76
N GLN A 536 -12.76 -8.98 4.29
CA GLN A 536 -13.95 -9.32 5.07
C GLN A 536 -14.86 -10.25 4.29
N GLY A 537 -14.32 -11.42 3.98
CA GLY A 537 -15.06 -12.46 3.29
C GLY A 537 -15.37 -12.13 1.83
N GLY A 538 -16.61 -11.73 1.55
CA GLY A 538 -17.05 -11.32 0.21
C GLY A 538 -16.73 -9.85 -0.13
N GLN A 539 -15.86 -9.20 0.64
CA GLN A 539 -15.57 -7.77 0.53
C GLN A 539 -14.12 -7.49 0.91
N VAL A 540 -13.58 -6.39 0.37
CA VAL A 540 -12.33 -5.80 0.83
C VAL A 540 -12.51 -4.30 1.06
N ASP A 541 -11.87 -3.80 2.11
CA ASP A 541 -11.99 -2.44 2.59
C ASP A 541 -10.63 -1.76 2.59
N ARG A 542 -10.57 -0.53 2.07
CA ARG A 542 -9.35 0.28 2.09
C ARG A 542 -9.41 1.27 3.23
N TYR A 543 -8.46 1.16 4.14
CA TYR A 543 -8.31 2.09 5.26
C TYR A 543 -7.08 2.97 5.07
N ARG A 544 -7.20 4.23 5.48
CA ARG A 544 -6.06 5.08 5.84
C ARG A 544 -5.87 5.02 7.35
N LEU A 545 -4.63 4.89 7.78
CA LEU A 545 -4.21 4.77 9.16
C LEU A 545 -3.50 6.05 9.57
N ASP A 546 -4.02 6.77 10.56
CA ASP A 546 -3.40 8.00 11.04
C ASP A 546 -2.21 7.70 11.96
N GLY A 547 -1.34 8.68 12.17
CA GLY A 547 -0.16 8.53 13.04
C GLY A 547 1.05 7.87 12.37
N PHE A 548 0.95 7.58 11.07
CA PHE A 548 2.07 7.26 10.19
C PHE A 548 2.77 8.55 9.73
N LYS A 549 3.73 9.06 10.51
CA LYS A 549 4.59 10.19 10.10
C LYS A 549 5.96 9.77 9.55
N ASP A 550 6.37 8.52 9.80
CA ASP A 550 7.75 8.07 9.60
C ASP A 550 7.91 6.84 8.69
N LEU A 551 6.90 6.47 7.89
CA LEU A 551 7.11 5.48 6.81
C LEU A 551 7.47 6.13 5.47
N ALA A 552 7.41 7.47 5.37
CA ALA A 552 8.02 8.19 4.27
C ALA A 552 9.55 7.99 4.37
N VAL A 553 10.08 7.22 3.42
CA VAL A 553 11.49 6.78 3.33
C VAL A 553 11.86 5.61 4.25
N THR A 554 11.09 4.51 4.31
CA THR A 554 11.66 3.16 4.53
C THR A 554 10.68 2.03 4.18
N SER A 555 10.46 1.80 2.88
CA SER A 555 10.66 0.43 2.42
C SER A 555 12.07 0.41 1.83
N PRO A 556 13.04 -0.26 2.45
CA PRO A 556 13.94 -1.00 1.60
C PRO A 556 13.02 -1.98 0.88
N GLN A 557 12.67 -1.70 -0.38
CA GLN A 557 12.50 -2.79 -1.32
C GLN A 557 13.87 -3.47 -1.41
N ARG A 558 14.22 -4.25 -0.39
CA ARG A 558 15.25 -5.26 -0.47
C ARG A 558 14.64 -6.38 -1.30
N SER A 559 14.71 -6.17 -2.61
CA SER A 559 14.62 -7.19 -3.65
C SER A 559 15.32 -8.46 -3.16
N LEU A 560 14.71 -9.62 -3.35
CA LEU A 560 15.31 -10.91 -3.00
C LEU A 560 16.02 -11.63 -4.14
N PHE A 561 16.60 -10.84 -5.02
CA PHE A 561 17.97 -11.15 -5.36
C PHE A 561 18.82 -10.88 -4.13
N PRO A 562 19.58 -11.86 -3.61
CA PRO A 562 20.22 -11.78 -2.31
C PRO A 562 20.76 -10.39 -2.00
N VAL A 563 20.33 -9.85 -0.87
CA VAL A 563 21.07 -8.78 -0.23
C VAL A 563 22.34 -9.44 0.24
N VAL A 564 23.40 -9.22 -0.54
CA VAL A 564 24.78 -9.24 -0.06
C VAL A 564 24.76 -8.69 1.35
N LEU A 565 25.22 -9.51 2.29
CA LEU A 565 25.69 -9.04 3.57
C LEU A 565 26.32 -7.66 3.35
N ARG A 566 25.87 -6.62 4.08
CA ARG A 566 26.72 -5.44 4.22
C ARG A 566 28.00 -6.00 4.84
N GLN A 567 28.99 -6.26 4.00
CA GLN A 567 30.36 -6.32 4.44
C GLN A 567 30.62 -4.96 5.07
N GLU A 568 31.09 -5.01 6.32
CA GLU A 568 32.02 -4.04 6.90
C GLU A 568 32.81 -3.34 5.79
N PRO A 569 33.01 -2.01 5.84
CA PRO A 569 33.43 -1.17 4.72
C PRO A 569 34.46 -1.86 3.83
N GLY A 570 33.98 -2.42 2.72
CA GLY A 570 34.80 -3.26 1.84
C GLY A 570 36.05 -2.51 1.40
N THR A 571 37.16 -3.23 1.28
CA THR A 571 38.46 -2.68 0.93
C THR A 571 38.35 -1.73 -0.26
N ARG A 572 38.75 -0.47 -0.06
CA ARG A 572 38.83 0.53 -1.13
C ARG A 572 40.25 0.53 -1.68
N VAL A 573 40.41 0.17 -2.94
CA VAL A 573 41.71 0.10 -3.60
C VAL A 573 41.74 1.13 -4.73
N ARG A 574 42.51 2.21 -4.57
CA ARG A 574 42.70 3.18 -5.65
C ARG A 574 43.68 2.60 -6.67
N VAL A 575 43.33 2.69 -7.95
CA VAL A 575 44.20 2.20 -9.04
C VAL A 575 45.54 2.97 -9.10
N THR A 576 45.54 4.25 -8.68
CA THR A 576 46.74 5.10 -8.60
C THR A 576 47.72 4.64 -7.53
N ASP A 577 47.23 4.06 -6.43
CA ASP A 577 48.07 3.52 -5.37
C ASP A 577 48.84 2.26 -5.85
N LEU A 578 48.49 1.74 -7.03
CA LEU A 578 49.10 0.58 -7.67
C LEU A 578 49.79 0.91 -9.01
N GLY A 579 49.98 2.20 -9.31
CA GLY A 579 50.74 2.66 -10.47
C GLY A 579 49.93 2.99 -11.71
N ALA A 580 48.59 3.02 -11.65
CA ALA A 580 47.78 3.54 -12.76
C ALA A 580 47.93 5.06 -12.86
N VAL A 581 48.11 5.58 -14.08
CA VAL A 581 48.24 7.02 -14.36
C VAL A 581 47.28 7.40 -15.47
N ALA A 582 46.38 8.35 -15.19
CA ALA A 582 45.43 8.87 -16.16
C ALA A 582 46.06 10.01 -16.99
N ASP A 583 46.96 9.66 -17.90
CA ASP A 583 47.66 10.59 -18.81
C ASP A 583 47.31 10.31 -20.29
N GLY A 584 46.44 9.33 -20.55
CA GLY A 584 46.08 8.86 -21.89
C GLY A 584 47.19 8.11 -22.62
N LYS A 585 48.28 7.72 -21.95
CA LYS A 585 49.46 7.07 -22.53
C LYS A 585 49.89 5.83 -21.77
N THR A 586 49.90 5.92 -20.44
CA THR A 586 50.31 4.85 -19.54
C THR A 586 49.29 3.72 -19.58
N ASP A 587 49.73 2.51 -19.92
CA ASP A 587 48.88 1.33 -19.83
C ASP A 587 48.61 0.97 -18.37
N CYS A 588 47.37 1.17 -17.96
CA CYS A 588 46.89 1.00 -16.59
C CYS A 588 46.39 -0.42 -16.31
N LEU A 589 46.36 -1.30 -17.31
CA LEU A 589 45.68 -2.61 -17.21
C LEU A 589 46.21 -3.44 -16.02
N ALA A 590 47.53 -3.58 -15.91
CA ALA A 590 48.16 -4.34 -14.83
C ALA A 590 47.87 -3.77 -13.43
N ALA A 591 47.84 -2.44 -13.29
CA ALA A 591 47.52 -1.77 -12.03
C ALA A 591 46.03 -1.97 -11.65
N ILE A 592 45.13 -1.92 -12.63
CA ILE A 592 43.70 -2.15 -12.44
C ILE A 592 43.43 -3.60 -12.04
N HIS A 593 44.03 -4.59 -12.71
CA HIS A 593 43.89 -6.00 -12.31
C HIS A 593 44.47 -6.27 -10.92
N LYS A 594 45.60 -5.66 -10.55
CA LYS A 594 46.10 -5.72 -9.16
C LYS A 594 45.10 -5.14 -8.17
N ALA A 595 44.40 -4.06 -8.52
CA ALA A 595 43.38 -3.47 -7.65
C ALA A 595 42.18 -4.41 -7.46
N ILE A 596 41.71 -5.00 -8.56
CA ILE A 596 40.63 -6.00 -8.56
C ILE A 596 41.03 -7.22 -7.73
N ALA A 597 42.24 -7.75 -7.91
CA ALA A 597 42.75 -8.88 -7.15
C ALA A 597 42.83 -8.57 -5.65
N ARG A 598 43.26 -7.36 -5.26
CA ARG A 598 43.26 -6.93 -3.84
C ARG A 598 41.87 -6.82 -3.26
N ALA A 599 40.92 -6.26 -4.02
CA ALA A 599 39.51 -6.21 -3.59
C ALA A 599 38.93 -7.63 -3.44
N ALA A 600 39.19 -8.52 -4.41
CA ALA A 600 38.74 -9.90 -4.38
C ALA A 600 39.35 -10.70 -3.21
N ALA A 601 40.65 -10.55 -2.96
CA ALA A 601 41.35 -11.22 -1.86
C ALA A 601 40.83 -10.80 -0.46
N ALA A 602 40.25 -9.59 -0.36
CA ALA A 602 39.58 -9.12 0.84
C ALA A 602 38.14 -9.66 0.99
N GLY A 603 37.69 -10.54 0.09
CA GLY A 603 36.32 -11.06 0.06
C GLY A 603 35.32 -10.14 -0.65
N GLY A 604 35.78 -9.08 -1.31
CA GLY A 604 34.95 -8.05 -1.93
C GLY A 604 35.51 -6.64 -1.65
N GLY A 605 35.15 -5.66 -2.49
CA GLY A 605 35.68 -4.31 -2.31
C GLY A 605 35.43 -3.37 -3.48
N THR A 606 35.79 -2.10 -3.29
CA THR A 606 35.66 -1.06 -4.32
C THR A 606 37.02 -0.72 -4.92
N VAL A 607 37.18 -0.98 -6.21
CA VAL A 607 38.26 -0.45 -7.03
C VAL A 607 37.91 0.97 -7.45
N VAL A 608 38.70 1.94 -7.00
CA VAL A 608 38.45 3.37 -7.19
C VAL A 608 39.35 3.90 -8.30
N PHE A 609 38.72 4.51 -9.30
CA PHE A 609 39.37 5.32 -10.34
C PHE A 609 39.20 6.80 -9.96
N PRO A 610 40.25 7.48 -9.48
CA PRO A 610 40.20 8.91 -9.23
C PRO A 610 39.79 9.72 -10.47
N ALA A 611 39.07 10.82 -10.26
CA ALA A 611 38.70 11.73 -11.34
C ALA A 611 39.95 12.27 -12.05
N ALA A 612 39.92 12.32 -13.39
CA ALA A 612 41.04 12.76 -14.19
C ALA A 612 40.59 13.38 -15.51
N LYS A 613 41.35 14.37 -16.00
CA LYS A 613 41.06 15.03 -17.28
C LYS A 613 41.43 14.17 -18.49
N GLN A 614 42.48 13.38 -18.38
CA GLN A 614 42.93 12.43 -19.39
C GLN A 614 42.47 11.02 -19.01
N PRO A 615 42.34 10.07 -19.96
CA PRO A 615 41.83 8.76 -19.65
C PRO A 615 42.90 7.84 -19.02
N TYR A 616 42.44 6.86 -18.25
CA TYR A 616 43.19 5.65 -17.92
C TYR A 616 43.21 4.75 -19.16
N LEU A 617 44.36 4.65 -19.81
CA LEU A 617 44.50 3.82 -21.01
C LEU A 617 44.60 2.34 -20.62
N VAL A 618 43.94 1.46 -21.35
CA VAL A 618 44.09 0.00 -21.19
C VAL A 618 44.41 -0.66 -22.52
N SER A 619 45.45 -1.49 -22.55
CA SER A 619 45.87 -2.24 -23.74
C SER A 619 45.07 -3.53 -23.98
N GLY A 620 44.08 -3.83 -23.13
CA GLY A 620 43.28 -5.04 -23.19
C GLY A 620 42.14 -5.05 -22.19
N THR A 621 41.52 -6.23 -21.99
CA THR A 621 40.28 -6.38 -21.21
C THR A 621 40.50 -6.26 -19.70
N ILE A 622 39.76 -5.34 -19.06
CA ILE A 622 39.59 -5.34 -17.59
C ILE A 622 38.66 -6.51 -17.23
N ARG A 623 39.21 -7.55 -16.60
CA ARG A 623 38.47 -8.76 -16.22
C ARG A 623 38.03 -8.69 -14.76
N VAL A 624 36.74 -8.86 -14.53
CA VAL A 624 36.13 -8.98 -13.20
C VAL A 624 35.50 -10.37 -13.09
N GLU A 625 36.28 -11.30 -12.57
CA GLU A 625 35.92 -12.73 -12.44
C GLU A 625 35.61 -13.12 -10.98
N ALA A 626 35.68 -12.15 -10.06
CA ALA A 626 35.43 -12.34 -8.63
C ALA A 626 34.15 -11.61 -8.20
N SER A 627 33.38 -12.25 -7.33
CA SER A 627 32.15 -11.69 -6.77
C SER A 627 32.42 -10.53 -5.80
N GLY A 628 31.44 -9.64 -5.62
CA GLY A 628 31.51 -8.55 -4.64
C GLY A 628 32.47 -7.41 -5.01
N VAL A 629 32.90 -7.33 -6.27
CA VAL A 629 33.80 -6.26 -6.76
C VAL A 629 33.00 -5.09 -7.32
N THR A 630 33.32 -3.88 -6.88
CA THR A 630 32.78 -2.64 -7.44
C THR A 630 33.86 -1.85 -8.18
N LEU A 631 33.65 -1.52 -9.46
CA LEU A 631 34.44 -0.54 -10.19
C LEU A 631 33.74 0.83 -10.08
N SER A 632 34.42 1.82 -9.49
CA SER A 632 33.82 3.13 -9.22
C SER A 632 34.76 4.25 -9.64
N GLY A 633 34.28 5.17 -10.47
CA GLY A 633 35.07 6.34 -10.87
C GLY A 633 34.23 7.47 -11.41
N PRO A 634 33.51 8.20 -10.55
CA PRO A 634 32.88 9.45 -10.95
C PRO A 634 33.91 10.36 -11.62
N ASP A 635 33.61 10.83 -12.83
CA ASP A 635 34.47 11.71 -13.62
C ASP A 635 35.83 11.09 -14.03
N ALA A 636 35.92 9.76 -14.06
CA ALA A 636 37.06 9.04 -14.61
C ALA A 636 36.70 8.37 -15.95
N THR A 637 37.61 8.45 -16.91
CA THR A 637 37.46 7.80 -18.22
C THR A 637 38.44 6.63 -18.34
N ILE A 638 37.93 5.45 -18.68
CA ILE A 638 38.74 4.30 -19.12
C ILE A 638 38.68 4.29 -20.65
N LYS A 639 39.84 4.25 -21.31
CA LYS A 639 39.92 4.24 -22.77
C LYS A 639 40.71 3.03 -23.27
N LEU A 640 40.17 2.30 -24.24
CA LEU A 640 40.89 1.25 -24.94
C LEU A 640 41.99 1.84 -25.84
N ALA A 641 43.21 1.30 -25.76
CA ALA A 641 44.33 1.75 -26.57
C ALA A 641 44.09 1.54 -28.08
N ASP A 642 44.80 2.31 -28.91
CA ASP A 642 44.72 2.18 -30.36
C ASP A 642 45.25 0.80 -30.80
N GLY A 643 44.50 0.11 -31.65
CA GLY A 643 44.85 -1.23 -32.14
C GLY A 643 44.86 -2.35 -31.10
N ALA A 644 44.24 -2.15 -29.93
CA ALA A 644 44.18 -3.16 -28.87
C ALA A 644 43.12 -4.26 -29.11
N ALA A 645 42.06 -3.96 -29.84
CA ALA A 645 41.03 -4.95 -30.16
C ALA A 645 41.60 -6.08 -31.04
N ASN A 646 41.02 -7.27 -30.95
CA ASN A 646 41.48 -8.45 -31.68
C ASN A 646 40.31 -9.37 -32.06
N GLY A 647 40.64 -10.49 -32.70
CA GLY A 647 39.73 -11.59 -32.97
C GLY A 647 39.42 -11.76 -34.46
N THR A 648 39.15 -13.01 -34.85
CA THR A 648 38.64 -13.36 -36.18
C THR A 648 37.36 -14.18 -36.04
N LYS A 649 36.54 -14.24 -37.10
CA LYS A 649 35.25 -14.97 -37.11
C LYS A 649 35.37 -16.47 -36.75
N GLY A 650 36.57 -17.05 -36.81
CA GLY A 650 36.86 -18.44 -36.45
C GLY A 650 36.94 -18.71 -34.94
N GLU A 651 37.21 -17.70 -34.11
CA GLU A 651 37.37 -17.82 -32.65
C GLU A 651 36.31 -17.01 -31.90
N ARG A 652 35.07 -17.53 -31.87
CA ARG A 652 33.87 -16.79 -31.47
C ARG A 652 33.66 -16.58 -29.96
N THR A 653 34.61 -16.96 -29.10
CA THR A 653 34.38 -16.87 -27.65
C THR A 653 34.61 -15.47 -27.11
N THR A 654 33.78 -15.01 -26.18
CA THR A 654 33.97 -13.73 -25.47
C THR A 654 35.31 -13.69 -24.73
N ALA A 655 35.76 -14.84 -24.23
CA ALA A 655 37.03 -14.93 -23.54
C ALA A 655 38.25 -14.67 -24.44
N SER A 656 38.17 -14.99 -25.75
CA SER A 656 39.27 -14.81 -26.72
C SER A 656 39.34 -13.40 -27.30
N GLN A 657 38.30 -12.58 -27.12
CA GLN A 657 38.21 -11.22 -27.64
C GLN A 657 38.64 -10.17 -26.61
N VAL A 658 39.12 -9.03 -27.13
CA VAL A 658 39.38 -7.84 -26.33
C VAL A 658 38.12 -6.98 -26.23
N HIS A 659 37.66 -6.82 -25.00
CA HIS A 659 36.59 -5.91 -24.57
C HIS A 659 37.21 -4.81 -23.71
N VAL A 660 36.46 -3.76 -23.33
CA VAL A 660 37.00 -2.82 -22.33
C VAL A 660 36.83 -3.39 -20.93
N VAL A 661 35.62 -3.82 -20.57
CA VAL A 661 35.31 -4.50 -19.30
C VAL A 661 34.55 -5.79 -19.57
N LEU A 662 35.05 -6.89 -19.00
CA LEU A 662 34.41 -8.20 -19.01
C LEU A 662 34.14 -8.62 -17.57
N VAL A 663 32.86 -8.77 -17.24
CA VAL A 663 32.39 -9.44 -16.03
C VAL A 663 32.04 -10.86 -16.42
N SER A 664 32.81 -11.83 -15.94
CA SER A 664 32.69 -13.22 -16.41
C SER A 664 32.65 -14.20 -15.26
N GLY A 665 31.55 -14.94 -15.17
CA GLY A 665 31.44 -16.16 -14.37
C GLY A 665 31.65 -17.42 -15.23
N LYS A 666 31.33 -18.57 -14.65
CA LYS A 666 31.29 -19.85 -15.37
C LYS A 666 29.86 -20.42 -15.35
N PRO A 667 29.48 -21.27 -16.31
CA PRO A 667 28.24 -22.05 -16.20
C PRO A 667 28.15 -22.77 -14.85
N GLY A 668 27.04 -22.58 -14.12
CA GLY A 668 26.84 -23.15 -12.78
C GLY A 668 27.63 -22.49 -11.64
N LYS A 669 28.49 -21.51 -11.93
CA LYS A 669 29.23 -20.72 -10.94
C LYS A 669 29.30 -19.26 -11.41
N PRO A 670 28.20 -18.51 -11.32
CA PRO A 670 28.16 -17.14 -11.77
C PRO A 670 29.07 -16.24 -10.92
N VAL A 671 29.50 -15.13 -11.50
CA VAL A 671 30.09 -14.03 -10.73
C VAL A 671 28.93 -13.21 -10.16
N GLU A 672 28.95 -12.98 -8.86
CA GLU A 672 27.82 -12.38 -8.14
C GLU A 672 28.15 -10.98 -7.62
N ASP A 673 27.15 -10.09 -7.55
CA ASP A 673 27.26 -8.82 -6.82
C ASP A 673 28.36 -7.86 -7.31
N VAL A 674 28.55 -7.80 -8.62
CA VAL A 674 29.46 -6.84 -9.25
C VAL A 674 28.71 -5.52 -9.51
N GLU A 675 29.38 -4.39 -9.28
CA GLU A 675 28.84 -3.07 -9.65
C GLU A 675 29.87 -2.26 -10.45
N ILE A 676 29.45 -1.66 -11.57
CA ILE A 676 30.23 -0.68 -12.34
C ILE A 676 29.49 0.64 -12.27
N ARG A 677 30.09 1.69 -11.72
CA ARG A 677 29.39 2.96 -11.49
C ARG A 677 30.18 4.22 -11.74
N GLY A 678 29.50 5.22 -12.31
CA GLY A 678 29.99 6.59 -12.46
C GLY A 678 31.11 6.80 -13.48
N LEU A 679 31.53 5.73 -14.18
CA LEU A 679 32.64 5.76 -15.12
C LEU A 679 32.21 6.26 -16.51
N THR A 680 33.16 6.82 -17.25
CA THR A 680 33.10 6.87 -18.71
C THR A 680 33.95 5.73 -19.29
N VAL A 681 33.40 4.95 -20.21
CA VAL A 681 34.08 3.84 -20.88
C VAL A 681 34.14 4.14 -22.37
N ASP A 682 35.33 4.50 -22.86
CA ASP A 682 35.59 4.81 -24.26
C ASP A 682 36.23 3.60 -24.96
N ALA A 683 35.43 2.93 -25.77
CA ALA A 683 35.84 1.73 -26.50
C ALA A 683 36.66 2.04 -27.76
N ASN A 684 36.80 3.32 -28.13
CA ASN A 684 37.75 3.79 -29.14
C ASN A 684 37.68 3.02 -30.48
N ILE A 685 36.47 2.66 -30.93
CA ILE A 685 36.30 1.68 -32.02
C ILE A 685 36.92 2.11 -33.35
N TYR A 686 36.91 3.41 -33.66
CA TYR A 686 37.44 3.94 -34.93
C TYR A 686 38.97 3.84 -35.06
N HIS A 687 39.67 3.52 -33.98
CA HIS A 687 41.13 3.30 -33.95
C HIS A 687 41.51 1.83 -33.82
N GLN A 688 40.54 0.92 -33.95
CA GLN A 688 40.75 -0.52 -33.92
C GLN A 688 40.82 -1.08 -35.35
N LYS A 689 41.58 -2.17 -35.52
CA LYS A 689 41.70 -2.93 -36.77
C LYS A 689 41.60 -4.42 -36.44
N ASP A 690 41.26 -5.25 -37.43
CA ASP A 690 41.30 -6.72 -37.33
C ASP A 690 40.63 -7.29 -36.07
N TYR A 691 39.38 -6.88 -35.82
CA TYR A 691 38.59 -7.26 -34.65
C TYR A 691 37.34 -8.08 -35.02
N TYR A 692 36.83 -8.83 -34.03
CA TYR A 692 35.53 -9.48 -34.11
C TYR A 692 34.70 -9.13 -32.87
N ASN A 693 33.61 -8.38 -33.08
CA ASN A 693 32.58 -7.98 -32.10
C ASN A 693 33.06 -7.53 -30.70
N PRO A 694 34.03 -6.59 -30.60
CA PRO A 694 34.45 -6.06 -29.31
C PRO A 694 33.28 -5.33 -28.62
N ARG A 695 33.21 -5.47 -27.31
CA ARG A 695 32.15 -4.86 -26.47
C ARG A 695 32.78 -3.88 -25.50
N ALA A 696 32.12 -2.77 -25.21
CA ALA A 696 32.63 -1.88 -24.16
C ALA A 696 32.47 -2.51 -22.79
N ILE A 697 31.27 -2.99 -22.47
CA ILE A 697 31.02 -3.76 -21.25
C ILE A 697 30.26 -5.01 -21.64
N VAL A 698 30.76 -6.17 -21.20
CA VAL A 698 30.09 -7.45 -21.41
C VAL A 698 29.98 -8.21 -20.08
N ILE A 699 28.80 -8.77 -19.84
CA ILE A 699 28.48 -9.54 -18.64
C ILE A 699 28.03 -10.93 -19.07
N GLU A 700 28.82 -11.95 -18.77
CA GLU A 700 28.47 -13.36 -19.02
C GLU A 700 28.50 -14.15 -17.72
N HIS A 701 27.48 -14.99 -17.52
CA HIS A 701 27.28 -15.71 -16.27
C HIS A 701 27.35 -14.78 -15.05
N GLY A 702 26.81 -13.57 -15.18
CA GLY A 702 26.73 -12.60 -14.10
C GLY A 702 25.39 -12.71 -13.37
N HIS A 703 25.40 -12.70 -12.04
CA HIS A 703 24.18 -12.67 -11.24
C HIS A 703 24.18 -11.44 -10.32
N ARG A 704 23.10 -10.64 -10.35
CA ARG A 704 22.99 -9.37 -9.62
C ARG A 704 24.04 -8.31 -10.00
N VAL A 705 24.47 -8.29 -11.26
CA VAL A 705 25.41 -7.29 -11.76
C VAL A 705 24.70 -5.96 -12.02
N LYS A 706 25.29 -4.85 -11.58
CA LYS A 706 24.72 -3.50 -11.72
C LYS A 706 25.65 -2.59 -12.51
N VAL A 707 25.12 -1.92 -13.52
CA VAL A 707 25.81 -0.85 -14.26
C VAL A 707 25.05 0.45 -14.05
N ARG A 708 25.65 1.43 -13.38
CA ARG A 708 24.93 2.62 -12.91
C ARG A 708 25.61 3.92 -13.28
N ASN A 709 24.88 4.81 -13.93
CA ASN A 709 25.36 6.14 -14.32
C ASN A 709 26.70 6.04 -15.07
N VAL A 710 26.81 5.08 -15.98
CA VAL A 710 27.99 4.86 -16.83
C VAL A 710 27.72 5.45 -18.20
N THR A 711 28.69 6.20 -18.72
CA THR A 711 28.66 6.68 -20.11
C THR A 711 29.58 5.82 -20.96
N ILE A 712 29.07 5.26 -22.05
CA ILE A 712 29.85 4.44 -22.99
C ILE A 712 29.99 5.20 -24.29
N LEU A 713 31.23 5.37 -24.75
CA LEU A 713 31.57 6.16 -25.94
C LEU A 713 32.21 5.26 -27.00
N ARG A 714 31.80 5.48 -28.25
CA ARG A 714 32.41 4.89 -29.45
C ARG A 714 32.62 3.37 -29.38
N PRO A 715 31.62 2.56 -28.99
CA PRO A 715 31.77 1.12 -28.99
C PRO A 715 31.44 0.51 -30.36
N PHE A 716 31.90 -0.73 -30.58
CA PHE A 716 31.28 -1.56 -31.62
C PHE A 716 29.93 -2.05 -31.10
N VAL A 717 29.95 -2.83 -30.01
CA VAL A 717 28.77 -3.12 -29.17
C VAL A 717 28.94 -2.45 -27.79
N GLY A 718 27.92 -1.76 -27.30
CA GLY A 718 28.01 -0.95 -26.08
C GLY A 718 28.00 -1.77 -24.78
N LEU A 719 26.81 -2.00 -24.21
CA LEU A 719 26.63 -2.80 -23.01
C LEU A 719 25.87 -4.08 -23.35
N ASP A 720 26.54 -5.23 -23.24
CA ASP A 720 25.95 -6.54 -23.44
C ASP A 720 25.78 -7.29 -22.12
N ILE A 721 24.54 -7.60 -21.78
CA ILE A 721 24.19 -8.54 -20.71
C ILE A 721 23.90 -9.90 -21.37
N GLY A 722 24.97 -10.65 -21.56
CA GLY A 722 25.03 -11.87 -22.37
C GLY A 722 24.74 -13.16 -21.59
N ALA A 723 25.10 -14.28 -22.22
CA ALA A 723 24.68 -15.63 -21.87
C ALA A 723 24.75 -15.98 -20.37
N GLY A 724 23.67 -16.58 -19.88
CA GLY A 724 23.58 -17.14 -18.54
C GLY A 724 23.57 -16.10 -17.43
N SER A 725 23.41 -14.83 -17.77
CA SER A 725 23.29 -13.75 -16.79
C SER A 725 21.87 -13.63 -16.25
N SER A 726 21.75 -13.29 -14.98
CA SER A 726 20.45 -13.14 -14.32
C SER A 726 20.42 -11.95 -13.38
N ASP A 727 19.26 -11.32 -13.30
CA ASP A 727 18.95 -10.31 -12.28
C ASP A 727 19.86 -9.07 -12.33
N CYS A 728 20.34 -8.78 -13.53
CA CYS A 728 21.22 -7.64 -13.79
C CYS A 728 20.40 -6.36 -14.09
N GLU A 729 20.97 -5.21 -13.75
CA GLU A 729 20.34 -3.90 -13.92
C GLU A 729 21.33 -2.91 -14.54
N ALA A 730 20.95 -2.30 -15.66
CA ALA A 730 21.54 -1.07 -16.16
C ALA A 730 20.63 0.11 -15.78
N ARG A 731 21.17 1.14 -15.14
CA ARG A 731 20.39 2.31 -14.71
C ARG A 731 21.13 3.62 -14.96
N GLY A 732 20.46 4.59 -15.57
CA GLY A 732 21.05 5.91 -15.82
C GLY A 732 22.23 5.86 -16.80
N CYS A 733 22.36 4.79 -17.58
CA CYS A 733 23.48 4.62 -18.51
C CYS A 733 23.22 5.35 -19.81
N VAL A 734 24.28 5.89 -20.40
CA VAL A 734 24.24 6.57 -21.70
C VAL A 734 25.20 5.87 -22.66
N ILE A 735 24.76 5.58 -23.88
CA ILE A 735 25.62 5.05 -24.95
C ILE A 735 25.60 6.03 -26.11
N GLU A 736 26.78 6.40 -26.60
CA GLU A 736 26.97 7.39 -27.66
C GLU A 736 27.91 6.88 -28.76
N ASP A 737 27.51 7.09 -30.02
CA ASP A 737 28.30 6.83 -31.23
C ASP A 737 28.78 5.37 -31.43
N TRP A 738 27.87 4.39 -31.32
CA TRP A 738 28.19 2.97 -31.55
C TRP A 738 28.15 2.56 -33.05
N LEU A 739 28.68 1.38 -33.38
CA LEU A 739 28.68 0.84 -34.76
C LEU A 739 27.65 -0.27 -35.01
N GLU A 740 27.60 -1.28 -34.14
CA GLU A 740 26.67 -2.41 -34.24
C GLU A 740 25.48 -2.16 -33.30
N ASP A 741 25.51 -2.70 -32.08
CA ASP A 741 24.42 -2.57 -31.12
C ASP A 741 24.77 -1.70 -29.91
N GLY A 742 23.80 -0.93 -29.42
CA GLY A 742 23.97 -0.04 -28.27
C GLY A 742 23.91 -0.83 -26.96
N PHE A 743 22.70 -1.06 -26.47
CA PHE A 743 22.42 -1.95 -25.35
C PHE A 743 22.01 -3.32 -25.89
N ASP A 744 22.47 -4.38 -25.23
CA ASP A 744 22.18 -5.75 -25.62
C ASP A 744 21.80 -6.58 -24.39
N ALA A 745 20.82 -7.45 -24.58
CA ALA A 745 20.52 -8.57 -23.71
C ALA A 745 20.35 -9.81 -24.57
N SER A 746 21.31 -10.73 -24.47
CA SER A 746 21.40 -11.90 -25.34
C SER A 746 21.58 -13.20 -24.55
N GLY A 747 20.93 -14.28 -25.00
CA GLY A 747 21.24 -15.64 -24.56
C GLY A 747 22.40 -16.29 -25.32
N ASP A 748 22.93 -15.61 -26.35
CA ASP A 748 24.20 -15.91 -27.04
C ASP A 748 24.27 -17.37 -27.56
N ALA A 749 23.28 -17.74 -28.36
CA ALA A 749 23.10 -19.11 -28.83
C ALA A 749 24.12 -19.55 -29.89
N ASP A 750 24.79 -18.62 -30.57
CA ASP A 750 25.83 -18.88 -31.57
C ASP A 750 27.14 -19.40 -30.96
N LYS A 751 27.34 -19.20 -29.65
CA LYS A 751 28.42 -19.78 -28.84
C LYS A 751 28.09 -21.18 -28.30
N GLY A 752 26.94 -21.75 -28.69
CA GLY A 752 26.52 -23.11 -28.29
C GLY A 752 26.15 -23.25 -26.82
N SER A 753 25.95 -22.13 -26.10
CA SER A 753 25.74 -22.11 -24.65
C SER A 753 24.38 -22.69 -24.22
N GLY A 754 23.34 -22.47 -25.03
CA GLY A 754 21.94 -22.75 -24.65
C GLY A 754 21.52 -22.04 -23.36
N ALA A 755 22.25 -21.01 -22.93
CA ALA A 755 22.10 -20.39 -21.63
C ALA A 755 20.96 -19.36 -21.64
N ILE A 756 20.14 -19.38 -20.61
CA ILE A 756 19.03 -18.44 -20.48
C ILE A 756 19.52 -17.18 -19.78
N THR A 757 19.35 -16.04 -20.43
CA THR A 757 19.56 -14.72 -19.84
C THR A 757 18.21 -14.19 -19.33
N THR A 758 18.08 -13.86 -18.05
CA THR A 758 16.75 -13.61 -17.45
C THR A 758 16.70 -12.47 -16.44
N ASN A 759 15.53 -11.83 -16.31
CA ASN A 759 15.25 -10.77 -15.34
C ASN A 759 16.16 -9.54 -15.49
N ILE A 760 16.39 -9.13 -16.73
CA ILE A 760 17.26 -7.99 -17.03
C ILE A 760 16.44 -6.69 -17.04
N ARG A 761 16.98 -5.64 -16.44
CA ARG A 761 16.33 -4.34 -16.34
C ARG A 761 17.21 -3.23 -16.90
N PHE A 762 16.68 -2.47 -17.86
CA PHE A 762 17.21 -1.20 -18.32
C PHE A 762 16.27 -0.10 -17.82
N ILE A 763 16.77 0.83 -17.01
CA ILE A 763 15.96 1.84 -16.33
C ILE A 763 16.60 3.21 -16.53
N ASP A 764 15.87 4.15 -17.11
CA ASP A 764 16.36 5.51 -17.39
C ASP A 764 17.70 5.48 -18.19
N CYS A 765 17.79 4.58 -19.18
CA CYS A 765 18.97 4.44 -20.04
C CYS A 765 18.74 5.11 -21.41
N HIS A 766 19.80 5.67 -22.00
CA HIS A 766 19.68 6.50 -23.20
C HIS A 766 20.74 6.14 -24.25
N ALA A 767 20.32 5.73 -25.44
CA ALA A 767 21.19 5.52 -26.60
C ALA A 767 21.02 6.69 -27.57
N ARG A 768 22.11 7.40 -27.90
CA ARG A 768 22.02 8.61 -28.71
C ARG A 768 23.18 8.84 -29.67
N ASN A 769 22.94 9.66 -30.69
CA ASN A 769 23.95 10.22 -31.59
C ASN A 769 24.88 9.16 -32.19
N ALA A 770 24.31 8.21 -32.94
CA ALA A 770 25.07 7.16 -33.63
C ALA A 770 24.92 7.28 -35.15
N PRO A 771 25.58 8.26 -35.78
CA PRO A 771 25.42 8.55 -37.21
C PRO A 771 25.95 7.44 -38.13
N LYS A 772 26.86 6.61 -37.63
CA LYS A 772 27.49 5.51 -38.38
C LYS A 772 26.92 4.14 -38.02
N SER A 773 26.10 4.02 -36.98
CA SER A 773 25.52 2.73 -36.57
C SER A 773 24.58 2.19 -37.64
N THR A 774 24.69 0.90 -37.93
CA THR A 774 23.73 0.16 -38.77
C THR A 774 22.95 -0.90 -37.99
N GLY A 775 23.30 -1.16 -36.73
CA GLY A 775 22.59 -2.10 -35.87
C GLY A 775 21.48 -1.41 -35.06
N ASN A 776 21.22 -1.93 -33.86
CA ASN A 776 20.09 -1.56 -33.03
C ASN A 776 20.55 -0.72 -31.83
N ALA A 777 19.73 0.22 -31.38
CA ALA A 777 19.99 0.87 -30.10
C ALA A 777 19.78 -0.10 -28.92
N TRP A 778 18.82 -1.02 -29.06
CA TRP A 778 18.60 -2.18 -28.20
C TRP A 778 18.46 -3.44 -29.03
N GLU A 779 19.33 -4.41 -28.82
CA GLU A 779 19.13 -5.80 -29.25
C GLU A 779 18.69 -6.64 -28.05
N ILE A 780 17.61 -7.41 -28.21
CA ILE A 780 17.05 -8.28 -27.17
C ILE A 780 16.77 -9.63 -27.82
N GLU A 781 17.63 -10.61 -27.56
CA GLU A 781 17.69 -11.78 -28.43
C GLU A 781 18.06 -13.13 -27.83
N ASP A 782 17.83 -14.18 -28.63
CA ASP A 782 18.42 -15.51 -28.52
C ASP A 782 18.30 -16.22 -27.15
N GLY A 783 17.10 -16.25 -26.57
CA GLY A 783 16.80 -17.06 -25.37
C GLY A 783 16.61 -16.25 -24.08
N VAL A 784 16.19 -15.00 -24.22
CA VAL A 784 16.00 -14.08 -23.09
C VAL A 784 14.63 -14.16 -22.43
N ARG A 785 14.57 -13.93 -21.12
CA ARG A 785 13.30 -13.96 -20.37
C ARG A 785 13.15 -12.78 -19.41
N HIS A 786 11.93 -12.30 -19.24
CA HIS A 786 11.59 -11.29 -18.22
C HIS A 786 12.39 -9.98 -18.36
N ILE A 787 12.50 -9.46 -19.58
CA ILE A 787 13.26 -8.25 -19.89
C ILE A 787 12.36 -7.03 -19.66
N ARG A 788 12.89 -6.00 -18.99
CA ARG A 788 12.19 -4.72 -18.75
C ARG A 788 13.04 -3.56 -19.22
N VAL A 789 12.51 -2.78 -20.13
CA VAL A 789 13.07 -1.49 -20.55
C VAL A 789 12.08 -0.42 -20.10
N VAL A 790 12.51 0.44 -19.16
CA VAL A 790 11.63 1.39 -18.47
C VAL A 790 12.21 2.79 -18.59
N ASN A 791 11.41 3.73 -19.08
CA ASN A 791 11.76 5.16 -19.22
C ASN A 791 13.06 5.41 -20.02
N CYS A 792 13.37 4.54 -20.98
CA CYS A 792 14.57 4.65 -21.80
C CYS A 792 14.30 5.45 -23.08
N SER A 793 15.36 5.94 -23.74
CA SER A 793 15.20 6.63 -25.02
C SER A 793 16.25 6.28 -26.07
N VAL A 794 15.84 6.43 -27.33
CA VAL A 794 16.69 6.37 -28.52
C VAL A 794 16.58 7.69 -29.26
N THR A 795 17.71 8.33 -29.58
CA THR A 795 17.70 9.63 -30.26
C THR A 795 18.82 9.77 -31.27
N ASN A 796 18.49 10.19 -32.49
CA ASN A 796 19.47 10.52 -33.54
C ASN A 796 20.32 9.31 -33.97
N VAL A 797 19.65 8.31 -34.55
CA VAL A 797 20.25 7.08 -35.11
C VAL A 797 19.82 6.98 -36.57
N PRO A 798 20.43 7.75 -37.48
CA PRO A 798 19.90 7.97 -38.84
C PRO A 798 20.02 6.74 -39.78
N ARG A 799 20.79 5.72 -39.41
CA ARG A 799 21.03 4.52 -40.25
C ARG A 799 20.63 3.20 -39.57
N GLY A 800 20.66 3.15 -38.25
CA GLY A 800 20.29 1.98 -37.45
C GLY A 800 18.82 1.96 -37.02
N ASN A 801 18.41 0.87 -36.37
CA ASN A 801 17.08 0.70 -35.80
C ASN A 801 17.07 1.06 -34.31
N ALA A 802 15.88 1.20 -33.71
CA ALA A 802 15.78 1.43 -32.26
C ALA A 802 15.78 0.11 -31.47
N PHE A 803 14.77 -0.75 -31.63
CA PHE A 803 14.68 -2.04 -30.92
C PHE A 803 14.57 -3.23 -31.87
N GLY A 804 15.46 -4.21 -31.73
CA GLY A 804 15.35 -5.55 -32.30
C GLY A 804 14.97 -6.59 -31.24
N LEU A 805 13.82 -7.24 -31.40
CA LEU A 805 13.27 -8.24 -30.48
C LEU A 805 13.18 -9.58 -31.20
N ARG A 806 14.22 -10.40 -31.20
CA ARG A 806 14.27 -11.56 -32.11
C ARG A 806 15.09 -12.73 -31.61
N ASN A 807 14.83 -13.91 -32.16
CA ASN A 807 15.79 -15.01 -32.13
C ASN A 807 16.38 -15.15 -33.54
N HIS A 808 17.66 -14.80 -33.71
CA HIS A 808 18.30 -14.74 -35.02
C HIS A 808 19.13 -16.00 -35.33
N TRP A 809 19.62 -16.73 -34.33
CA TRP A 809 20.49 -17.89 -34.55
C TRP A 809 19.75 -19.12 -35.08
N LYS A 810 20.32 -19.78 -36.10
CA LYS A 810 19.66 -20.89 -36.84
C LYS A 810 20.30 -22.26 -36.62
N ASP A 811 21.52 -22.34 -36.07
CA ASP A 811 22.29 -23.60 -36.08
C ASP A 811 22.50 -24.18 -34.66
N GLY A 812 21.86 -23.63 -33.63
CA GLY A 812 22.08 -23.99 -32.22
C GLY A 812 20.79 -24.14 -31.40
N PRO A 813 20.87 -24.63 -30.15
CA PRO A 813 19.72 -24.80 -29.25
C PRO A 813 19.26 -23.45 -28.69
N VAL A 814 18.69 -22.59 -29.54
CA VAL A 814 18.09 -21.32 -29.09
C VAL A 814 16.83 -21.63 -28.30
N ASP A 815 16.75 -21.09 -27.09
CA ASP A 815 15.54 -21.19 -26.28
C ASP A 815 14.54 -20.07 -26.62
N ILE A 816 13.29 -20.23 -26.16
CA ILE A 816 12.22 -19.29 -26.42
C ILE A 816 12.47 -17.99 -25.64
N SER A 817 12.57 -16.88 -26.37
CA SER A 817 12.57 -15.55 -25.78
C SER A 817 11.15 -15.19 -25.32
N ARG A 818 10.98 -14.66 -24.11
CA ARG A 818 9.63 -14.30 -23.61
C ARG A 818 9.56 -13.19 -22.58
N ASP A 819 8.37 -12.61 -22.44
CA ASP A 819 8.04 -11.58 -21.45
C ASP A 819 9.00 -10.39 -21.53
N ILE A 820 9.01 -9.76 -22.70
CA ILE A 820 9.80 -8.56 -22.99
C ILE A 820 8.87 -7.36 -22.90
N GLN A 821 9.20 -6.39 -22.06
CA GLN A 821 8.35 -5.21 -21.87
C GLN A 821 9.12 -3.90 -22.09
N LEU A 822 8.57 -3.06 -22.96
CA LEU A 822 8.99 -1.67 -23.14
C LEU A 822 7.94 -0.76 -22.47
N ARG A 823 8.37 0.13 -21.57
CA ARG A 823 7.48 0.99 -20.79
C ARG A 823 7.99 2.44 -20.78
N GLY A 824 7.18 3.38 -21.24
CA GLY A 824 7.57 4.80 -21.27
C GLY A 824 8.78 5.08 -22.17
N VAL A 825 8.97 4.27 -23.22
CA VAL A 825 10.11 4.37 -24.13
C VAL A 825 9.87 5.48 -25.15
N ARG A 826 10.88 6.30 -25.43
CA ARG A 826 10.83 7.37 -26.45
C ARG A 826 11.86 7.15 -27.54
N ILE A 827 11.42 7.09 -28.78
CA ILE A 827 12.25 6.88 -29.97
C ILE A 827 12.09 8.09 -30.88
N GLU A 828 13.17 8.77 -31.20
CA GLU A 828 13.15 9.98 -32.02
C GLU A 828 14.32 9.99 -33.02
N LYS A 829 14.04 10.39 -34.28
CA LYS A 829 15.05 10.51 -35.35
C LYS A 829 15.83 9.20 -35.58
N VAL A 830 15.09 8.10 -35.76
CA VAL A 830 15.63 6.82 -36.22
C VAL A 830 15.37 6.71 -37.72
N GLY A 831 16.43 6.49 -38.50
CA GLY A 831 16.36 6.42 -39.97
C GLY A 831 16.57 5.01 -40.54
N GLY A 832 16.86 4.01 -39.71
CA GLY A 832 16.79 2.61 -40.10
C GLY A 832 15.37 2.16 -40.45
N LYS A 833 15.25 0.92 -40.92
CA LYS A 833 14.00 0.39 -41.48
C LYS A 833 12.85 0.38 -40.46
N TYR A 834 13.16 0.18 -39.18
CA TYR A 834 12.16 0.09 -38.11
C TYR A 834 12.60 0.83 -36.85
N GLY A 835 11.63 1.47 -36.19
CA GLY A 835 11.80 1.91 -34.82
C GLY A 835 11.78 0.72 -33.85
N ILE A 836 10.83 -0.20 -34.02
CA ILE A 836 10.78 -1.45 -33.26
C ILE A 836 10.50 -2.58 -34.24
N TYR A 837 11.26 -3.68 -34.17
CA TYR A 837 10.91 -4.87 -34.92
C TYR A 837 11.12 -6.16 -34.14
N SER A 838 10.38 -7.17 -34.57
CA SER A 838 10.62 -8.58 -34.25
C SER A 838 10.72 -9.37 -35.55
N HIS A 839 11.70 -10.27 -35.61
CA HIS A 839 11.86 -11.20 -36.71
C HIS A 839 12.68 -12.43 -36.29
N SER A 840 12.04 -13.60 -36.19
CA SER A 840 12.75 -14.86 -35.92
C SER A 840 12.71 -15.81 -37.12
N ALA A 841 13.67 -16.74 -37.19
CA ALA A 841 13.75 -17.74 -38.25
C ALA A 841 12.45 -18.59 -38.38
N PRO A 842 12.14 -19.13 -39.58
CA PRO A 842 10.90 -19.89 -39.83
C PRO A 842 10.70 -21.09 -38.91
N ARG A 843 9.44 -21.30 -38.50
CA ARG A 843 9.01 -22.22 -37.43
C ARG A 843 9.12 -23.70 -37.81
N ASP A 844 8.95 -24.01 -39.08
CA ASP A 844 9.04 -25.34 -39.68
C ASP A 844 10.44 -25.94 -39.56
N ARG A 845 11.47 -25.08 -39.56
CA ARG A 845 12.87 -25.49 -39.45
C ARG A 845 13.44 -25.34 -38.04
N PHE A 846 12.93 -24.42 -37.21
CA PHE A 846 13.46 -24.10 -35.87
C PHE A 846 12.34 -23.86 -34.83
N PRO A 847 11.74 -24.93 -34.25
CA PRO A 847 10.53 -24.82 -33.43
C PRO A 847 10.71 -24.04 -32.10
N ARG A 848 11.94 -23.87 -31.63
CA ARG A 848 12.27 -23.09 -30.41
C ARG A 848 12.62 -21.63 -30.67
N ASN A 849 12.81 -21.22 -31.93
CA ASN A 849 13.11 -19.84 -32.30
C ASN A 849 11.84 -18.98 -32.24
N ARG A 850 11.37 -18.68 -31.04
CA ARG A 850 10.11 -17.96 -30.78
C ARG A 850 10.33 -16.80 -29.85
N VAL A 851 9.58 -15.73 -30.09
CA VAL A 851 9.48 -14.59 -29.17
C VAL A 851 8.04 -14.55 -28.66
N LEU A 852 7.82 -14.70 -27.36
CA LEU A 852 6.49 -14.73 -26.75
C LEU A 852 6.30 -13.52 -25.84
N ASP A 853 5.08 -13.02 -25.74
CA ASP A 853 4.68 -12.07 -24.70
C ASP A 853 5.48 -10.77 -24.74
N VAL A 854 5.43 -10.08 -25.88
CA VAL A 854 5.99 -8.73 -26.03
C VAL A 854 4.93 -7.71 -25.58
N SER A 855 5.28 -6.82 -24.66
CA SER A 855 4.36 -5.76 -24.23
C SER A 855 4.95 -4.37 -24.39
N LEU A 856 4.21 -3.48 -25.03
CA LEU A 856 4.55 -2.07 -25.22
C LEU A 856 3.56 -1.23 -24.41
N TYR A 857 4.05 -0.46 -23.44
CA TYR A 857 3.25 0.42 -22.61
C TYR A 857 3.72 1.86 -22.78
N ASP A 858 2.86 2.71 -23.30
CA ASP A 858 3.13 4.14 -23.47
C ASP A 858 4.45 4.41 -24.21
N VAL A 859 4.66 3.72 -25.33
CA VAL A 859 5.86 3.88 -26.17
C VAL A 859 5.59 4.92 -27.24
N ARG A 860 6.49 5.89 -27.40
CA ARG A 860 6.46 6.88 -28.48
C ARG A 860 7.51 6.53 -29.51
N CYS A 861 7.06 6.07 -30.68
CA CYS A 861 7.87 5.62 -31.79
C CYS A 861 7.30 6.14 -33.12
N PRO A 862 7.70 7.32 -33.61
CA PRO A 862 7.26 7.83 -34.92
C PRO A 862 7.81 7.05 -36.12
N ALA A 863 8.81 6.18 -35.91
CA ALA A 863 9.34 5.31 -36.95
C ALA A 863 8.51 4.01 -37.07
N PRO A 864 8.53 3.32 -38.22
CA PRO A 864 7.71 2.13 -38.45
C PRO A 864 7.95 1.01 -37.42
N VAL A 865 6.88 0.33 -37.00
CA VAL A 865 6.95 -0.83 -36.11
C VAL A 865 6.54 -2.11 -36.83
N MET A 866 7.39 -3.15 -36.80
CA MET A 866 7.11 -4.45 -37.43
C MET A 866 7.29 -5.60 -36.43
N LEU A 867 6.20 -6.17 -35.93
CA LEU A 867 6.26 -7.37 -35.11
C LEU A 867 5.89 -8.60 -35.96
N ALA A 868 6.92 -9.31 -36.45
CA ALA A 868 6.77 -10.46 -37.34
C ALA A 868 7.57 -11.70 -36.87
N GLY A 869 7.23 -12.87 -37.43
CA GLY A 869 7.85 -14.17 -37.11
C GLY A 869 6.95 -15.06 -36.24
N PRO A 870 7.45 -16.20 -35.73
CA PRO A 870 6.73 -17.05 -34.77
C PRO A 870 6.60 -16.36 -33.40
N LEU A 871 5.81 -15.29 -33.39
CA LEU A 871 5.45 -14.47 -32.25
C LEU A 871 4.30 -15.09 -31.46
N GLY A 872 4.36 -14.97 -30.14
CA GLY A 872 3.28 -15.31 -29.24
C GLY A 872 2.31 -14.15 -29.07
N SER A 873 1.94 -13.86 -27.81
CA SER A 873 1.09 -12.72 -27.52
C SER A 873 1.88 -11.40 -27.67
N VAL A 874 1.22 -10.39 -28.24
CA VAL A 874 1.70 -9.02 -28.28
C VAL A 874 0.64 -8.14 -27.61
N ARG A 875 1.08 -7.27 -26.70
CA ARG A 875 0.19 -6.33 -26.01
C ARG A 875 0.70 -4.91 -26.24
N VAL A 876 -0.19 -4.02 -26.64
CA VAL A 876 0.10 -2.59 -26.78
C VAL A 876 -0.91 -1.82 -25.94
N VAL A 877 -0.44 -0.95 -25.04
CA VAL A 877 -1.28 -0.14 -24.15
C VAL A 877 -0.78 1.29 -24.17
N GLY A 878 -1.51 2.16 -24.87
CA GLY A 878 -1.12 3.55 -25.06
C GLY A 878 0.15 3.74 -25.92
N GLY A 879 0.58 5.00 -26.05
CA GLY A 879 1.72 5.39 -26.87
C GLY A 879 1.33 5.90 -28.26
N HIS A 880 2.35 6.15 -29.09
CA HIS A 880 2.23 6.65 -30.45
C HIS A 880 3.18 5.85 -31.35
N TYR A 881 2.68 5.25 -32.42
CA TYR A 881 3.44 4.39 -33.32
C TYR A 881 3.29 4.90 -34.75
N GLY A 882 4.38 4.93 -35.51
CA GLY A 882 4.43 5.34 -36.91
C GLY A 882 4.19 4.22 -37.89
#